data_AF-B4IXX1-F1
#
_entry.id   AF-B4IXX1-F1
#
_cell.length_a   1.000
_cell.length_b   1.000
_cell.length_c   1.000
_cell.angle_alpha   90.00
_cell.angle_beta   90.00
_cell.angle_gamma   90.00
#
_symmetry.space_group_name_H-M   'P 1'
#
loop_
_entity.id
_entity.type
_entity.pdbx_description
1 polymer ?
#
loop_
_entity_poly.entity_id
_entity_poly.type
_entity_poly.pdbx_seq_one_letter_code
_entity_poly.pdbx_strand_id
1 'polypeptide(L)'
;MTISAAAAAARTTTTAAAAATTTTTTIGLTTSTTTTTIHNNIANRLPGKSLKYEKLIKQPQMQSGTTSVTGTQTDGDADANADADAYSNGDVDADGDGDAGFVDCGHLSKHFDNDHATSPDLLATTNTTIITDHSPLLPFEHTSNGFLASGIVTYKAKTNGSNYDFNSTSSATIGSSSSGNGNGSSSISNSLCHCCNLIARRCIGINVRRCVLALFAITVISIFYYTHYVGTDVFDGLIQRDTHPAPIVNCRMMNAAGKHIRDASPAPDHRSEARLRIDPKVLVFVETTYSGLGRDIAELLVYNRIKYKIEVAGKSLPVLTNLDKGRYGVIVFENLDKYLNMDKWNRELLDKYCREYSVGIVGFVSPSEETLVGAQLRDFPLFVHTNLRLRDASLNPGSSVLRLTRAGETAWGALPGDDWAVFQHNHSTYEPVEWAQRNTQEYPADSVGQVQLPLTTVLQDRGQLDGIQRVLFGSSLRFWLHRLVFLDALSYLSHGQLSLSLERMILVDIDDIFVGEKSTRLRPDDVRALIATQKIIAGMVPGFRFNLGFSGKYYHHGTREENLGDDFLLQNVQEFNWFSHMWKHQQPHLYDNLTMLTAEMQLNFAFAKEHNIPTNSGYSISPHHSGVYPAHELLYLAWKQVWNVKVTSTEEYPHLRPARLRHGFIHRNIMVLPRQTCGLFTHTMYIDRYPGGRDKLDESIQGGELFQTIVYNPINIFMTHMSNYGSDRLALYTFQSVIKFLQCWTNLKLASAPPIQLAEMYFRLHPEEVDPVWGNPCDDLRHRKIWSKNKNCDSLPKFLVIGPQKTGTTALYTFLSMHGSIASNIPSPDTFEEVQFFNGNNYYRGLDWYMDFFPADTLPNTSSPMPTTVGSPRYMFEKSATYFDGEAVPKRAHALLPHAKIVTILISPAKRAYSWYQHQRAHGDVIANNYSFYQVITASDSAPRALKDLRNRCLNPGKYAQHLEHWLAYYPAQQLHIIDGDQLRLNPIDVMNELQRFLKIQPLLDYSNHLRYDVKKGFYCQAVSEKRNKCLGKSKGRQYPQMDERSAKLLQRYYMNHNTALVKLLKKLGSRPIPQWLKDDLSTGT
;
A
#
# COMPACT_ATOMS: atom_id res chain seq x y z
N MET A 1 56.10 17.88 -31.78
CA MET A 1 57.45 18.00 -31.18
C MET A 1 57.68 16.81 -30.26
N THR A 2 58.79 16.09 -30.45
CA THR A 2 59.75 15.59 -29.45
C THR A 2 59.43 15.79 -27.93
N ILE A 3 59.74 14.87 -26.99
CA ILE A 3 60.49 13.59 -27.04
C ILE A 3 60.33 12.75 -25.72
N SER A 4 60.68 11.45 -25.74
CA SER A 4 60.99 10.55 -24.58
C SER A 4 59.83 10.15 -23.61
N ALA A 5 59.67 8.92 -23.10
CA ALA A 5 60.14 7.55 -23.41
C ALA A 5 59.18 6.55 -22.68
N ALA A 6 58.69 5.42 -23.23
CA ALA A 6 59.35 4.14 -23.58
C ALA A 6 59.92 3.38 -22.35
N ALA A 7 59.75 2.06 -22.13
CA ALA A 7 59.13 0.93 -22.87
C ALA A 7 58.54 -0.08 -21.83
N ALA A 8 57.51 -0.93 -22.07
CA ALA A 8 57.43 -2.13 -22.93
C ALA A 8 58.54 -3.19 -22.70
N ALA A 9 58.30 -4.52 -22.72
CA ALA A 9 57.08 -5.37 -22.75
C ALA A 9 57.47 -6.77 -22.15
N ALA A 10 57.05 -8.01 -22.50
CA ALA A 10 56.24 -8.65 -23.56
C ALA A 10 55.97 -10.16 -23.22
N ARG A 11 55.25 -10.89 -24.10
CA ARG A 11 55.20 -12.39 -24.28
C ARG A 11 54.35 -13.23 -23.29
N THR A 12 53.64 -14.31 -23.69
CA THR A 12 53.41 -14.89 -25.04
C THR A 12 52.08 -15.65 -25.19
N THR A 13 51.65 -15.78 -26.46
CA THR A 13 50.57 -16.57 -27.06
C THR A 13 50.67 -18.11 -26.93
N THR A 14 49.54 -18.82 -27.04
CA THR A 14 49.28 -19.88 -28.07
C THR A 14 47.79 -20.25 -28.19
N THR A 15 47.42 -21.09 -29.18
CA THR A 15 46.05 -21.27 -29.71
C THR A 15 45.66 -22.74 -30.00
N ALA A 16 44.43 -23.15 -29.65
CA ALA A 16 43.60 -24.21 -30.28
C ALA A 16 42.18 -24.18 -29.64
N ALA A 17 41.00 -24.40 -30.25
CA ALA A 17 40.52 -24.93 -31.54
C ALA A 17 39.99 -26.40 -31.53
N ALA A 18 38.73 -26.57 -31.97
CA ALA A 18 37.99 -27.84 -32.23
C ALA A 18 37.68 -28.76 -31.02
N ALA A 19 36.63 -29.61 -31.00
CA ALA A 19 35.34 -29.67 -31.73
C ALA A 19 34.35 -30.64 -31.00
N ALA A 20 33.23 -30.99 -31.67
CA ALA A 20 32.14 -31.88 -31.24
C ALA A 20 32.57 -33.31 -30.78
N THR A 21 31.74 -34.20 -30.18
CA THR A 21 30.31 -34.50 -30.48
C THR A 21 29.62 -35.28 -29.32
N THR A 22 28.38 -35.74 -29.56
CA THR A 22 27.50 -36.68 -28.82
C THR A 22 28.19 -37.90 -28.17
N THR A 23 27.60 -38.66 -27.22
CA THR A 23 26.23 -39.23 -27.27
C THR A 23 25.69 -39.75 -25.92
N THR A 24 24.35 -39.78 -25.83
CA THR A 24 23.40 -40.44 -24.92
C THR A 24 23.79 -41.84 -24.37
N THR A 25 23.40 -42.20 -23.13
CA THR A 25 22.38 -43.26 -22.80
C THR A 25 22.23 -43.57 -21.29
N THR A 26 21.06 -43.21 -20.76
CA THR A 26 20.09 -43.88 -19.84
C THR A 26 20.44 -45.12 -18.98
N ILE A 27 19.68 -45.29 -17.87
CA ILE A 27 19.49 -46.46 -16.95
C ILE A 27 20.56 -46.57 -15.83
N GLY A 28 20.24 -46.86 -14.56
CA GLY A 28 18.93 -46.91 -13.85
C GLY A 28 18.86 -47.97 -12.72
N LEU A 29 18.33 -47.60 -11.53
CA LEU A 29 18.06 -48.47 -10.35
C LEU A 29 19.34 -49.04 -9.66
N THR A 30 19.39 -49.47 -8.37
CA THR A 30 18.37 -49.64 -7.31
C THR A 30 18.97 -49.43 -5.88
N THR A 31 18.11 -49.40 -4.86
CA THR A 31 18.36 -49.50 -3.40
C THR A 31 19.37 -50.59 -2.99
N SER A 32 20.10 -50.55 -1.85
CA SER A 32 19.55 -50.59 -0.47
C SER A 32 20.60 -50.31 0.67
N THR A 33 20.22 -50.55 1.93
CA THR A 33 20.97 -50.32 3.20
C THR A 33 21.93 -51.50 3.56
N THR A 34 22.70 -51.61 4.66
CA THR A 34 22.48 -51.25 6.09
C THR A 34 23.75 -51.45 6.97
N THR A 35 23.88 -50.71 8.10
CA THR A 35 24.49 -51.09 9.42
C THR A 35 25.98 -51.50 9.59
N THR A 36 26.75 -50.56 10.16
CA THR A 36 27.59 -50.63 11.41
C THR A 36 28.51 -51.83 11.76
N THR A 37 29.76 -51.55 12.15
CA THR A 37 30.46 -52.16 13.32
C THR A 37 31.54 -51.21 13.90
N ILE A 38 31.81 -51.33 15.21
CA ILE A 38 32.52 -50.40 16.10
C ILE A 38 34.04 -50.70 16.20
N HIS A 39 34.87 -49.66 16.44
CA HIS A 39 36.03 -49.79 17.34
C HIS A 39 36.32 -48.48 18.11
N ASN A 40 36.87 -48.61 19.33
CA ASN A 40 37.12 -47.50 20.27
C ASN A 40 38.59 -47.09 20.29
N ASN A 41 38.88 -45.82 20.64
CA ASN A 41 40.12 -45.43 21.31
C ASN A 41 39.92 -44.18 22.19
N ILE A 42 40.82 -43.93 23.15
CA ILE A 42 40.49 -43.27 24.44
C ILE A 42 41.28 -41.99 24.74
N ALA A 43 40.56 -40.92 25.11
CA ALA A 43 41.00 -39.70 25.84
C ALA A 43 42.08 -38.83 25.14
N ASN A 44 42.35 -37.57 25.51
CA ASN A 44 41.95 -36.65 26.60
C ASN A 44 41.92 -35.21 25.96
N ARG A 45 41.29 -34.13 26.44
CA ARG A 45 41.10 -33.60 27.80
C ARG A 45 40.13 -32.38 27.73
N LEU A 46 39.21 -32.21 28.70
CA LEU A 46 38.77 -30.89 29.22
C LEU A 46 37.76 -31.10 30.38
N PRO A 47 37.98 -30.56 31.60
CA PRO A 47 37.05 -30.70 32.72
C PRO A 47 36.14 -29.47 32.89
N GLY A 48 34.90 -29.69 33.31
CA GLY A 48 34.00 -28.65 33.83
C GLY A 48 33.88 -28.69 35.36
N LYS A 49 33.05 -27.82 35.94
CA LYS A 49 32.46 -28.02 37.27
C LYS A 49 31.18 -27.20 37.47
N SER A 50 30.22 -27.82 38.15
CA SER A 50 29.02 -27.21 38.75
C SER A 50 29.06 -27.51 40.26
N LEU A 51 28.34 -26.75 41.09
CA LEU A 51 27.56 -27.27 42.23
C LEU A 51 26.81 -26.16 43.01
N LYS A 52 25.52 -26.41 43.23
CA LYS A 52 24.61 -26.05 44.36
C LYS A 52 24.90 -24.86 45.29
N TYR A 53 23.81 -24.18 45.66
CA TYR A 53 23.44 -23.98 47.09
C TYR A 53 21.93 -24.28 47.29
N GLU A 54 21.48 -24.52 48.52
CA GLU A 54 20.17 -25.12 48.82
C GLU A 54 19.48 -24.49 50.07
N LYS A 55 18.15 -24.34 50.01
CA LYS A 55 17.15 -24.13 51.09
C LYS A 55 17.38 -23.09 52.21
N LEU A 56 16.33 -22.30 52.44
CA LEU A 56 15.80 -22.06 53.79
C LEU A 56 14.25 -22.09 53.74
N ILE A 57 13.60 -22.39 54.87
CA ILE A 57 12.18 -22.80 54.95
C ILE A 57 11.39 -21.83 55.82
N LYS A 58 10.13 -21.54 55.45
CA LYS A 58 9.02 -21.35 56.40
C LYS A 58 7.64 -21.54 55.75
N GLN A 59 6.88 -22.51 56.28
CA GLN A 59 5.41 -22.58 56.16
C GLN A 59 4.77 -21.80 57.33
N PRO A 60 3.47 -21.49 57.23
CA PRO A 60 2.43 -22.26 57.95
C PRO A 60 1.49 -22.96 56.96
N GLN A 61 1.20 -24.28 57.10
CA GLN A 61 0.28 -24.93 58.05
C GLN A 61 -1.20 -24.76 57.67
N MET A 62 -1.93 -25.89 57.69
CA MET A 62 -3.31 -26.04 57.24
C MET A 62 -4.31 -25.60 58.33
N GLN A 63 -5.52 -25.22 57.92
CA GLN A 63 -6.73 -25.67 58.63
C GLN A 63 -7.76 -26.19 57.63
N SER A 64 -8.50 -27.22 58.05
CA SER A 64 -9.54 -27.91 57.29
C SER A 64 -10.92 -27.33 57.59
N GLY A 65 -11.74 -27.13 56.56
CA GLY A 65 -13.14 -26.74 56.70
C GLY A 65 -14.06 -27.60 55.83
N THR A 66 -14.43 -28.79 56.32
CA THR A 66 -15.43 -29.66 55.68
C THR A 66 -16.84 -29.26 56.10
N THR A 67 -17.70 -28.94 55.15
CA THR A 67 -19.17 -28.97 55.35
C THR A 67 -19.87 -29.18 54.02
N SER A 68 -20.73 -30.19 53.94
CA SER A 68 -21.48 -30.57 52.75
C SER A 68 -22.98 -30.61 53.07
N VAL A 69 -23.78 -29.78 52.39
CA VAL A 69 -25.25 -29.84 52.46
C VAL A 69 -25.85 -29.65 51.06
N THR A 70 -26.84 -30.50 50.81
CA THR A 70 -27.62 -30.83 49.60
C THR A 70 -28.44 -29.71 48.91
N GLY A 71 -28.73 -29.92 47.61
CA GLY A 71 -29.91 -29.39 46.89
C GLY A 71 -29.66 -28.13 46.05
N THR A 72 -30.39 -27.85 44.94
CA THR A 72 -31.41 -28.65 44.21
C THR A 72 -31.55 -28.11 42.76
N GLN A 73 -32.35 -28.76 41.90
CA GLN A 73 -32.65 -28.33 40.51
C GLN A 73 -33.45 -27.01 40.45
N THR A 74 -33.32 -26.23 39.36
CA THR A 74 -34.31 -26.13 38.24
C THR A 74 -33.85 -25.14 37.15
N ASP A 75 -34.49 -25.21 35.98
CA ASP A 75 -34.20 -24.49 34.73
C ASP A 75 -34.78 -23.05 34.67
N GLY A 76 -34.44 -22.29 33.61
CA GLY A 76 -35.12 -21.03 33.26
C GLY A 76 -34.40 -20.15 32.22
N ASP A 77 -34.95 -20.04 31.01
CA ASP A 77 -34.52 -19.11 29.95
C ASP A 77 -35.08 -17.69 30.13
N ALA A 78 -34.38 -16.66 29.59
CA ALA A 78 -34.98 -15.48 28.91
C ALA A 78 -33.92 -14.52 28.34
N ASP A 79 -34.23 -13.87 27.21
CA ASP A 79 -33.47 -12.76 26.61
C ASP A 79 -33.72 -11.40 27.30
N ALA A 80 -32.78 -10.45 27.11
CA ALA A 80 -33.11 -9.02 26.98
C ALA A 80 -31.98 -8.20 26.32
N ASN A 81 -32.30 -7.64 25.15
CA ASN A 81 -31.86 -6.40 24.47
C ASN A 81 -30.53 -5.67 24.81
N ALA A 82 -30.00 -5.02 23.77
CA ALA A 82 -29.06 -3.91 23.85
C ALA A 82 -29.77 -2.58 23.48
N ASP A 83 -29.27 -1.46 24.00
CA ASP A 83 -29.61 -0.10 23.56
C ASP A 83 -28.41 0.55 22.86
N ALA A 84 -28.68 1.50 21.96
CA ALA A 84 -27.68 2.24 21.22
C ALA A 84 -28.12 3.69 20.96
N ASP A 85 -27.27 4.65 21.32
CA ASP A 85 -27.46 6.08 21.07
C ASP A 85 -26.43 6.59 20.05
N ALA A 86 -26.87 7.49 19.17
CA ALA A 86 -26.03 8.12 18.16
C ALA A 86 -26.36 9.62 18.04
N TYR A 87 -25.32 10.44 17.88
CA TYR A 87 -25.43 11.86 17.53
C TYR A 87 -24.47 12.19 16.39
N SER A 88 -24.91 13.08 15.49
CA SER A 88 -24.24 13.38 14.23
C SER A 88 -23.99 14.88 14.03
N ASN A 89 -22.84 15.18 13.44
CA ASN A 89 -22.43 16.41 12.71
C ASN A 89 -20.97 16.16 12.27
N GLY A 90 -20.48 16.57 11.09
CA GLY A 90 -21.15 17.24 9.97
C GLY A 90 -20.32 18.41 9.45
N ASP A 91 -19.35 18.15 8.57
CA ASP A 91 -18.66 19.17 7.74
C ASP A 91 -17.92 18.52 6.55
N VAL A 92 -17.51 19.33 5.57
CA VAL A 92 -17.18 18.90 4.19
C VAL A 92 -15.79 19.38 3.74
N ASP A 93 -15.06 18.55 3.00
CA ASP A 93 -14.07 18.99 2.00
C ASP A 93 -14.00 17.94 0.87
N ALA A 94 -13.55 18.34 -0.34
CA ALA A 94 -13.78 17.58 -1.57
C ALA A 94 -12.50 17.27 -2.37
N ASP A 95 -12.43 16.03 -2.89
CA ASP A 95 -11.51 15.63 -3.97
C ASP A 95 -12.23 14.61 -4.87
N GLY A 96 -12.01 14.69 -6.19
CA GLY A 96 -12.87 14.02 -7.18
C GLY A 96 -12.23 12.81 -7.86
N ASP A 97 -12.53 11.60 -7.38
CA ASP A 97 -12.38 10.34 -8.11
C ASP A 97 -13.63 9.47 -7.86
N GLY A 98 -13.95 8.55 -8.76
CA GLY A 98 -15.26 7.87 -8.80
C GLY A 98 -15.61 7.06 -7.56
N ASP A 99 -16.44 7.62 -6.68
CA ASP A 99 -16.77 7.03 -5.38
C ASP A 99 -17.84 5.93 -5.46
N ALA A 100 -17.61 4.86 -4.68
CA ALA A 100 -18.51 3.73 -4.51
C ALA A 100 -18.59 3.42 -3.01
N GLY A 101 -19.37 4.25 -2.31
CA GLY A 101 -19.45 4.25 -0.84
C GLY A 101 -19.84 2.90 -0.24
N PHE A 102 -19.16 2.50 0.83
CA PHE A 102 -19.55 1.35 1.65
C PHE A 102 -20.84 1.67 2.42
N VAL A 103 -21.98 1.25 1.86
CA VAL A 103 -23.27 1.25 2.57
C VAL A 103 -23.40 -0.02 3.39
N ASP A 104 -23.68 0.14 4.68
CA ASP A 104 -24.05 -0.96 5.58
C ASP A 104 -25.58 -1.18 5.53
N CYS A 105 -26.04 -2.42 5.53
CA CYS A 105 -27.40 -2.77 5.11
C CYS A 105 -28.29 -3.26 6.27
N GLY A 106 -28.95 -2.31 6.94
CA GLY A 106 -30.12 -2.59 7.79
C GLY A 106 -31.42 -2.55 6.99
N HIS A 107 -31.93 -3.70 6.53
CA HIS A 107 -33.14 -3.75 5.71
C HIS A 107 -34.42 -3.46 6.53
N LEU A 108 -35.29 -2.59 6.00
CA LEU A 108 -36.68 -2.45 6.41
C LEU A 108 -37.60 -2.42 5.19
N SER A 109 -38.60 -3.29 5.18
CA SER A 109 -39.80 -3.18 4.35
C SER A 109 -41.00 -3.57 5.23
N LYS A 110 -42.09 -2.81 5.16
CA LYS A 110 -43.24 -2.93 6.06
C LYS A 110 -44.56 -3.06 5.29
N HIS A 111 -45.44 -3.89 5.83
CA HIS A 111 -46.90 -3.89 5.66
C HIS A 111 -47.49 -4.38 6.99
N PHE A 112 -48.69 -4.00 7.44
CA PHE A 112 -49.77 -3.22 6.81
C PHE A 112 -50.56 -2.42 7.89
N ASP A 113 -51.36 -1.44 7.41
CA ASP A 113 -52.66 -0.98 7.94
C ASP A 113 -52.85 -0.04 9.17
N ASN A 114 -53.95 0.72 9.02
CA ASN A 114 -54.84 1.42 9.95
C ASN A 114 -54.46 2.74 10.69
N ASP A 115 -54.95 3.83 10.07
CA ASP A 115 -55.97 4.75 10.61
C ASP A 115 -55.67 5.98 11.49
N HIS A 116 -56.49 7.00 11.20
CA HIS A 116 -56.94 8.15 12.01
C HIS A 116 -55.95 9.24 12.51
N ALA A 117 -55.92 10.32 11.71
CA ALA A 117 -56.55 11.62 12.03
C ALA A 117 -55.74 12.80 12.62
N THR A 118 -56.25 14.00 12.27
CA THR A 118 -56.11 15.32 12.94
C THR A 118 -54.73 16.01 13.03
N SER A 119 -54.57 16.98 12.14
CA SER A 119 -53.97 18.32 12.38
C SER A 119 -54.71 19.06 13.54
N PRO A 120 -54.26 20.23 14.11
CA PRO A 120 -53.40 21.24 13.46
C PRO A 120 -52.48 22.16 14.34
N ASP A 121 -51.85 23.13 13.65
CA ASP A 121 -51.74 24.57 14.01
C ASP A 121 -50.65 25.21 14.94
N LEU A 122 -49.98 26.21 14.33
CA LEU A 122 -49.72 27.61 14.77
C LEU A 122 -48.49 28.08 15.59
N LEU A 123 -48.05 29.29 15.16
CA LEU A 123 -47.25 30.37 15.82
C LEU A 123 -45.76 30.08 16.16
N ALA A 124 -44.74 30.89 15.85
CA ALA A 124 -44.55 32.32 15.49
C ALA A 124 -44.21 33.30 16.64
N THR A 125 -43.67 34.48 16.28
CA THR A 125 -42.97 35.51 17.09
C THR A 125 -41.54 35.09 17.52
N THR A 126 -40.43 35.77 17.22
CA THR A 126 -39.99 37.19 17.10
C THR A 126 -39.62 37.88 18.40
N ASN A 127 -38.36 38.31 18.54
CA ASN A 127 -38.05 39.67 19.00
C ASN A 127 -36.62 40.12 18.64
N THR A 128 -36.41 41.44 18.65
CA THR A 128 -35.21 42.13 18.15
C THR A 128 -34.72 43.15 19.19
N THR A 129 -33.40 43.38 19.32
CA THR A 129 -32.88 44.63 19.90
C THR A 129 -31.49 44.98 19.38
N ILE A 130 -31.14 46.26 19.40
CA ILE A 130 -29.95 46.88 18.78
C ILE A 130 -29.27 47.80 19.82
N ILE A 131 -27.94 47.81 19.90
CA ILE A 131 -27.13 48.91 20.47
C ILE A 131 -25.84 49.08 19.62
N THR A 132 -25.43 50.34 19.39
CA THR A 132 -24.19 50.77 18.68
C THR A 132 -23.04 51.04 19.69
N ASP A 133 -21.83 51.51 19.41
CA ASP A 133 -21.29 52.40 18.36
C ASP A 133 -19.74 52.44 18.40
N HIS A 134 -19.15 53.28 17.52
CA HIS A 134 -17.87 53.99 17.61
C HIS A 134 -16.59 53.43 16.96
N SER A 135 -15.93 54.36 16.25
CA SER A 135 -14.55 54.34 15.70
C SER A 135 -13.89 55.69 16.03
N PRO A 136 -12.56 55.86 15.88
CA PRO A 136 -12.11 56.86 14.89
C PRO A 136 -10.70 56.64 14.23
N LEU A 137 -10.60 57.06 12.95
CA LEU A 137 -9.54 57.88 12.28
C LEU A 137 -8.02 57.55 12.52
N LEU A 138 -7.22 57.13 11.51
CA LEU A 138 -6.55 57.88 10.40
C LEU A 138 -5.32 58.75 10.79
N PRO A 139 -4.38 59.17 9.89
CA PRO A 139 -3.90 58.63 8.59
C PRO A 139 -2.33 58.69 8.40
N PHE A 140 -1.81 58.33 7.19
CA PHE A 140 -0.64 58.86 6.40
C PHE A 140 -0.26 57.76 5.35
N GLU A 141 -0.36 57.90 4.02
CA GLU A 141 0.43 58.68 3.01
C GLU A 141 1.91 58.23 2.86
N HIS A 142 2.53 58.18 1.66
CA HIS A 142 2.23 58.85 0.37
C HIS A 142 2.90 58.17 -0.88
N THR A 143 2.33 58.38 -2.08
CA THR A 143 2.96 58.41 -3.46
C THR A 143 3.70 57.19 -4.08
N SER A 144 3.80 57.02 -5.44
CA SER A 144 2.95 57.41 -6.61
C SER A 144 3.49 56.80 -7.94
N ASN A 145 2.76 57.05 -9.06
CA ASN A 145 3.11 56.85 -10.51
C ASN A 145 2.96 55.42 -11.08
N GLY A 146 2.20 55.13 -12.16
CA GLY A 146 1.09 55.86 -12.80
C GLY A 146 1.26 56.24 -14.30
N PHE A 147 0.44 55.64 -15.18
CA PHE A 147 -0.06 56.08 -16.53
C PHE A 147 -1.08 54.97 -16.96
N LEU A 148 -2.39 55.19 -17.25
CA LEU A 148 -3.09 55.99 -18.28
C LEU A 148 -2.90 55.45 -19.73
N ALA A 149 -3.91 55.33 -20.61
CA ALA A 149 -5.34 55.73 -20.55
C ALA A 149 -6.25 54.77 -21.41
N SER A 150 -7.47 54.42 -20.97
CA SER A 150 -8.80 54.99 -21.35
C SER A 150 -9.46 54.52 -22.66
N GLY A 151 -10.72 54.08 -22.60
CA GLY A 151 -11.60 53.88 -23.77
C GLY A 151 -13.02 53.42 -23.38
N ILE A 152 -14.01 54.32 -23.47
CA ILE A 152 -15.43 54.04 -23.11
C ILE A 152 -16.34 54.49 -24.26
N VAL A 153 -17.25 53.61 -24.72
CA VAL A 153 -18.53 54.01 -25.35
C VAL A 153 -19.63 53.02 -24.93
N THR A 154 -20.72 53.54 -24.36
CA THR A 154 -21.96 52.80 -24.02
C THR A 154 -23.04 53.07 -25.06
N TYR A 155 -23.97 52.12 -25.33
CA TYR A 155 -25.29 52.50 -25.89
C TYR A 155 -26.48 51.59 -25.49
N LYS A 156 -27.33 52.16 -24.61
CA LYS A 156 -28.80 52.02 -24.41
C LYS A 156 -29.52 50.66 -24.41
N ALA A 157 -30.51 50.57 -23.52
CA ALA A 157 -31.51 49.51 -23.41
C ALA A 157 -32.93 49.96 -23.82
N LYS A 158 -33.80 48.98 -24.12
CA LYS A 158 -35.28 48.96 -24.00
C LYS A 158 -35.67 47.47 -23.91
N THR A 159 -36.20 46.88 -22.83
CA THR A 159 -37.41 47.12 -22.00
C THR A 159 -38.73 46.68 -22.62
N ASN A 160 -39.52 45.94 -21.83
CA ASN A 160 -40.84 45.31 -22.07
C ASN A 160 -40.76 43.97 -22.79
N GLY A 161 -41.24 42.85 -22.25
CA GLY A 161 -41.75 42.52 -20.90
C GLY A 161 -42.02 40.99 -20.87
N SER A 162 -42.42 40.30 -19.82
CA SER A 162 -42.70 40.55 -18.40
C SER A 162 -43.46 39.28 -17.93
N ASN A 163 -43.19 38.79 -16.72
CA ASN A 163 -43.71 37.55 -16.11
C ASN A 163 -42.87 36.30 -16.49
N TYR A 164 -42.30 35.51 -15.57
CA TYR A 164 -42.76 34.98 -14.26
C TYR A 164 -43.94 33.98 -14.41
N ASP A 165 -43.97 32.82 -13.74
CA ASP A 165 -43.35 32.49 -12.44
C ASP A 165 -42.72 31.07 -12.32
N PHE A 166 -41.96 30.88 -11.23
CA PHE A 166 -41.57 29.58 -10.68
C PHE A 166 -42.76 28.90 -9.97
N ASN A 167 -42.98 27.58 -10.16
CA ASN A 167 -42.62 26.59 -9.14
C ASN A 167 -42.92 25.13 -9.56
N SER A 168 -42.35 24.19 -8.81
CA SER A 168 -42.52 22.74 -8.97
C SER A 168 -43.72 22.18 -8.18
N THR A 169 -44.43 21.21 -8.76
CA THR A 169 -45.21 20.20 -8.03
C THR A 169 -45.18 18.85 -8.75
N SER A 170 -45.50 17.78 -8.02
CA SER A 170 -45.25 16.39 -8.38
C SER A 170 -46.47 15.63 -8.92
N SER A 171 -46.19 14.38 -9.34
CA SER A 171 -47.07 13.20 -9.18
C SER A 171 -48.42 13.14 -9.91
N ALA A 172 -48.42 12.27 -10.94
CA ALA A 172 -49.32 11.11 -11.07
C ALA A 172 -50.83 11.30 -11.41
N THR A 173 -51.12 11.08 -12.70
CA THR A 173 -52.13 10.12 -13.22
C THR A 173 -53.61 10.23 -12.82
N ILE A 174 -54.47 10.51 -13.83
CA ILE A 174 -55.70 9.77 -14.25
C ILE A 174 -56.63 10.74 -15.01
N GLY A 175 -57.25 10.30 -16.12
CA GLY A 175 -58.43 10.98 -16.68
C GLY A 175 -58.50 11.21 -18.20
N SER A 176 -58.72 10.15 -18.98
CA SER A 176 -59.14 10.25 -20.39
C SER A 176 -60.17 9.15 -20.70
N SER A 177 -61.23 9.34 -21.49
CA SER A 177 -61.69 10.56 -22.20
C SER A 177 -63.10 10.37 -22.78
N SER A 178 -63.84 11.46 -22.99
CA SER A 178 -65.02 11.57 -23.87
C SER A 178 -65.15 13.02 -24.37
N SER A 179 -65.73 13.34 -25.54
CA SER A 179 -66.05 12.56 -26.75
C SER A 179 -66.51 13.50 -27.90
N GLY A 180 -66.35 13.08 -29.17
CA GLY A 180 -67.33 13.37 -30.24
C GLY A 180 -66.97 14.33 -31.40
N ASN A 181 -67.24 13.83 -32.63
CA ASN A 181 -67.59 14.53 -33.89
C ASN A 181 -66.54 15.42 -34.63
N GLY A 182 -66.51 15.45 -35.97
CA GLY A 182 -67.18 14.57 -36.96
C GLY A 182 -67.17 15.05 -38.42
N ASN A 183 -67.35 14.10 -39.37
CA ASN A 183 -67.60 14.24 -40.83
C ASN A 183 -66.48 14.84 -41.74
N GLY A 184 -66.30 14.45 -43.02
CA GLY A 184 -66.92 13.35 -43.81
C GLY A 184 -66.56 13.37 -45.31
N SER A 185 -66.91 12.31 -46.09
CA SER A 185 -66.82 12.14 -47.58
C SER A 185 -65.41 12.06 -48.24
N SER A 186 -65.13 11.37 -49.37
CA SER A 186 -65.83 10.26 -50.09
C SER A 186 -64.94 9.57 -51.17
N SER A 187 -65.14 8.25 -51.37
CA SER A 187 -64.90 7.42 -52.58
C SER A 187 -63.52 7.34 -53.30
N ILE A 188 -62.95 6.12 -53.38
CA ILE A 188 -62.62 5.32 -54.62
C ILE A 188 -61.96 3.98 -54.19
N SER A 189 -61.92 2.94 -55.06
CA SER A 189 -61.66 1.53 -54.72
C SER A 189 -60.44 0.88 -55.38
N ASN A 190 -59.66 0.04 -54.65
CA ASN A 190 -59.72 -1.44 -54.79
C ASN A 190 -58.80 -2.27 -53.87
N SER A 191 -59.11 -3.58 -53.79
CA SER A 191 -58.31 -4.71 -53.29
C SER A 191 -57.69 -4.63 -51.87
N LEU A 192 -58.44 -5.15 -50.87
CA LEU A 192 -57.86 -5.78 -49.67
C LEU A 192 -57.67 -7.30 -49.90
N CYS A 193 -56.73 -7.92 -49.18
CA CYS A 193 -56.57 -9.37 -49.17
C CYS A 193 -57.60 -10.07 -48.23
N HIS A 194 -58.01 -11.29 -48.59
CA HIS A 194 -58.94 -12.10 -47.80
C HIS A 194 -58.29 -12.65 -46.51
N CYS A 195 -58.74 -12.19 -45.34
CA CYS A 195 -58.77 -13.04 -44.14
C CYS A 195 -59.75 -12.55 -43.05
N CYS A 196 -59.74 -11.25 -42.74
CA CYS A 196 -60.49 -10.69 -41.59
C CYS A 196 -62.02 -10.77 -41.67
N ASN A 197 -62.59 -11.14 -42.82
CA ASN A 197 -64.04 -11.08 -43.08
C ASN A 197 -64.84 -12.35 -42.71
N LEU A 198 -64.20 -13.41 -42.19
CA LEU A 198 -64.91 -14.66 -41.86
C LEU A 198 -65.50 -14.72 -40.44
N ILE A 199 -64.99 -13.94 -39.48
CA ILE A 199 -65.38 -14.04 -38.06
C ILE A 199 -66.53 -13.07 -37.71
N ALA A 200 -66.60 -11.91 -38.37
CA ALA A 200 -67.56 -10.83 -38.08
C ALA A 200 -69.04 -11.15 -38.45
N ARG A 201 -69.39 -12.41 -38.77
CA ARG A 201 -70.76 -12.84 -39.12
C ARG A 201 -71.35 -13.96 -38.24
N ARG A 202 -70.73 -14.30 -37.10
CA ARG A 202 -71.28 -15.25 -36.11
C ARG A 202 -71.18 -14.79 -34.65
N CYS A 203 -71.73 -13.60 -34.32
CA CYS A 203 -71.88 -13.16 -32.92
C CYS A 203 -73.12 -12.27 -32.62
N ILE A 204 -74.18 -12.33 -33.45
CA ILE A 204 -75.49 -11.78 -33.04
C ILE A 204 -76.14 -12.77 -32.08
N GLY A 205 -76.23 -12.42 -30.78
CA GLY A 205 -76.90 -13.26 -29.77
C GLY A 205 -76.26 -13.32 -28.38
N ILE A 206 -75.13 -12.65 -28.13
CA ILE A 206 -74.52 -12.63 -26.78
C ILE A 206 -75.04 -11.43 -25.99
N ASN A 207 -75.92 -11.71 -25.02
CA ASN A 207 -76.43 -10.72 -24.06
C ASN A 207 -75.27 -10.13 -23.23
N VAL A 208 -75.24 -8.80 -23.03
CA VAL A 208 -74.18 -8.09 -22.27
C VAL A 208 -73.91 -8.73 -20.89
N ARG A 209 -74.95 -9.22 -20.21
CA ARG A 209 -74.82 -9.93 -18.91
C ARG A 209 -74.00 -11.21 -19.02
N ARG A 210 -74.03 -11.89 -20.18
CA ARG A 210 -73.14 -13.03 -20.51
C ARG A 210 -71.73 -12.58 -20.88
N CYS A 211 -71.56 -11.43 -21.55
CA CYS A 211 -70.22 -10.87 -21.79
C CYS A 211 -69.52 -10.50 -20.47
N VAL A 212 -70.23 -9.87 -19.53
CA VAL A 212 -69.70 -9.53 -18.20
C VAL A 212 -69.39 -10.80 -17.38
N LEU A 213 -70.28 -11.81 -17.40
CA LEU A 213 -69.99 -13.09 -16.74
C LEU A 213 -68.83 -13.86 -17.40
N ALA A 214 -68.69 -13.79 -18.72
CA ALA A 214 -67.56 -14.38 -19.44
C ALA A 214 -66.26 -13.64 -19.14
N LEU A 215 -66.25 -12.31 -19.08
CA LEU A 215 -65.10 -11.52 -18.65
C LEU A 215 -64.73 -11.82 -17.20
N PHE A 216 -65.71 -11.89 -16.29
CA PHE A 216 -65.46 -12.24 -14.89
C PHE A 216 -64.90 -13.66 -14.74
N ALA A 217 -65.47 -14.63 -15.47
CA ALA A 217 -64.96 -15.99 -15.51
C ALA A 217 -63.54 -16.05 -16.13
N ILE A 218 -63.26 -15.30 -17.19
CA ILE A 218 -61.92 -15.18 -17.77
C ILE A 218 -60.95 -14.55 -16.77
N THR A 219 -61.33 -13.50 -16.04
CA THR A 219 -60.45 -12.93 -14.99
C THR A 219 -60.23 -13.90 -13.83
N VAL A 220 -61.25 -14.64 -13.38
CA VAL A 220 -61.08 -15.65 -12.32
C VAL A 220 -60.25 -16.84 -12.80
N ILE A 221 -60.44 -17.29 -14.04
CA ILE A 221 -59.62 -18.35 -14.67
C ILE A 221 -58.19 -17.86 -14.91
N SER A 222 -57.98 -16.59 -15.32
CA SER A 222 -56.65 -16.00 -15.43
C SER A 222 -55.98 -15.85 -14.07
N ILE A 223 -56.71 -15.42 -13.03
CA ILE A 223 -56.17 -15.36 -11.65
C ILE A 223 -55.79 -16.77 -11.18
N PHE A 224 -56.65 -17.77 -11.34
CA PHE A 224 -56.32 -19.16 -11.00
C PHE A 224 -55.17 -19.72 -11.84
N TYR A 225 -55.12 -19.41 -13.14
CA TYR A 225 -54.05 -19.83 -14.04
C TYR A 225 -52.72 -19.20 -13.60
N TYR A 226 -52.67 -17.89 -13.35
CA TYR A 226 -51.47 -17.23 -12.85
C TYR A 226 -51.09 -17.71 -11.45
N THR A 227 -52.01 -17.85 -10.49
CA THR A 227 -51.64 -18.36 -9.14
C THR A 227 -51.18 -19.82 -9.18
N HIS A 228 -51.66 -20.62 -10.13
CA HIS A 228 -51.25 -22.03 -10.27
C HIS A 228 -49.98 -22.22 -11.12
N TYR A 229 -49.73 -21.39 -12.13
CA TYR A 229 -48.52 -21.44 -12.99
C TYR A 229 -47.35 -20.56 -12.51
N VAL A 230 -47.60 -19.52 -11.71
CA VAL A 230 -46.54 -18.83 -10.93
C VAL A 230 -46.26 -19.60 -9.63
N GLY A 231 -47.21 -20.43 -9.18
CA GLY A 231 -47.04 -21.37 -8.07
C GLY A 231 -46.51 -22.76 -8.47
N THR A 232 -45.99 -22.95 -9.69
CA THR A 232 -45.33 -24.19 -10.13
C THR A 232 -44.09 -23.90 -10.96
N ASP A 233 -43.01 -24.66 -10.75
CA ASP A 233 -41.63 -24.35 -11.20
C ASP A 233 -41.40 -24.36 -12.74
N VAL A 234 -42.47 -24.49 -13.52
CA VAL A 234 -42.44 -24.70 -14.98
C VAL A 234 -42.12 -23.41 -15.74
N PHE A 235 -42.48 -22.23 -15.21
CA PHE A 235 -42.21 -20.95 -15.87
C PHE A 235 -40.84 -20.35 -15.55
N ASP A 236 -40.27 -20.60 -14.37
CA ASP A 236 -38.90 -20.17 -14.05
C ASP A 236 -37.88 -20.83 -15.01
N GLY A 237 -38.07 -22.11 -15.34
CA GLY A 237 -37.28 -22.82 -16.36
C GLY A 237 -37.48 -22.31 -17.80
N LEU A 238 -38.48 -21.47 -18.07
CA LEU A 238 -38.72 -20.83 -19.38
C LEU A 238 -38.26 -19.36 -19.43
N ILE A 239 -38.02 -18.73 -18.28
CA ILE A 239 -37.54 -17.34 -18.15
C ILE A 239 -36.07 -17.29 -17.71
N GLN A 240 -35.47 -18.42 -17.32
CA GLN A 240 -34.03 -18.64 -17.34
C GLN A 240 -33.46 -18.47 -18.76
N ARG A 241 -33.15 -17.22 -19.11
CA ARG A 241 -31.90 -16.93 -19.81
C ARG A 241 -30.77 -17.58 -19.01
N ASP A 242 -29.80 -18.18 -19.69
CA ASP A 242 -28.59 -18.67 -19.05
C ASP A 242 -27.80 -17.46 -18.51
N THR A 243 -27.97 -17.15 -17.22
CA THR A 243 -27.43 -15.92 -16.61
C THR A 243 -25.93 -16.01 -16.35
N HIS A 244 -25.38 -17.22 -16.34
CA HIS A 244 -23.95 -17.48 -16.16
C HIS A 244 -23.14 -16.82 -17.29
N PRO A 245 -22.28 -15.82 -17.02
CA PRO A 245 -21.47 -15.22 -18.06
C PRO A 245 -20.44 -16.23 -18.57
N ALA A 246 -20.48 -16.52 -19.88
CA ALA A 246 -19.48 -17.35 -20.55
C ALA A 246 -18.26 -16.50 -20.98
N PRO A 247 -17.00 -16.96 -20.76
CA PRO A 247 -15.78 -16.24 -21.13
C PRO A 247 -15.71 -15.79 -22.60
N ILE A 248 -15.77 -14.47 -22.84
CA ILE A 248 -15.71 -13.86 -24.19
C ILE A 248 -14.32 -14.01 -24.83
N VAL A 249 -13.27 -14.12 -24.03
CA VAL A 249 -11.87 -14.13 -24.47
C VAL A 249 -11.58 -15.32 -25.39
N ASN A 250 -11.55 -15.04 -26.70
CA ASN A 250 -11.28 -15.98 -27.79
C ASN A 250 -10.01 -15.55 -28.53
N CYS A 251 -8.93 -16.30 -28.34
CA CYS A 251 -7.63 -15.98 -28.91
C CYS A 251 -7.32 -16.88 -30.11
N ARG A 252 -7.10 -16.27 -31.27
CA ARG A 252 -6.84 -16.91 -32.56
C ARG A 252 -5.58 -17.78 -32.53
N MET A 253 -4.65 -17.48 -31.62
CA MET A 253 -3.40 -18.23 -31.42
C MET A 253 -3.53 -19.45 -30.50
N MET A 254 -4.72 -19.79 -29.97
CA MET A 254 -4.93 -20.89 -29.03
C MET A 254 -6.06 -21.84 -29.47
N ASN A 255 -5.88 -23.14 -29.20
CA ASN A 255 -6.91 -24.15 -29.45
C ASN A 255 -7.89 -24.27 -28.28
N ALA A 256 -8.98 -25.04 -28.47
CA ALA A 256 -10.03 -25.24 -27.47
C ALA A 256 -9.55 -25.87 -26.13
N ALA A 257 -8.33 -26.41 -26.08
CA ALA A 257 -7.71 -26.97 -24.88
C ALA A 257 -6.68 -26.01 -24.23
N GLY A 258 -6.68 -24.72 -24.59
CA GLY A 258 -5.79 -23.71 -24.00
C GLY A 258 -4.30 -23.89 -24.38
N LYS A 259 -4.00 -24.58 -25.48
CA LYS A 259 -2.63 -24.74 -26.01
C LYS A 259 -2.47 -23.95 -27.30
N HIS A 260 -1.28 -23.39 -27.52
CA HIS A 260 -1.02 -22.61 -28.73
C HIS A 260 -1.08 -23.47 -30.00
N ILE A 261 -1.57 -22.88 -31.09
CA ILE A 261 -1.75 -23.56 -32.40
C ILE A 261 -0.43 -23.66 -33.18
N ARG A 262 0.59 -22.89 -32.78
CA ARG A 262 1.96 -22.93 -33.29
C ARG A 262 2.94 -22.82 -32.13
N ASP A 263 4.13 -23.38 -32.28
CA ASP A 263 5.26 -23.05 -31.40
C ASP A 263 5.56 -21.56 -31.55
N ALA A 264 5.31 -20.80 -30.48
CA ALA A 264 5.70 -19.41 -30.40
C ALA A 264 7.23 -19.32 -30.27
N SER A 265 7.86 -18.40 -30.99
CA SER A 265 9.27 -18.07 -30.80
C SER A 265 9.54 -17.77 -29.32
N PRO A 266 10.66 -18.25 -28.73
CA PRO A 266 10.99 -17.93 -27.35
C PRO A 266 11.02 -16.42 -27.11
N ALA A 267 10.42 -15.97 -26.01
CA ALA A 267 10.45 -14.57 -25.61
C ALA A 267 11.92 -14.06 -25.54
N PRO A 268 12.25 -12.89 -26.10
CA PRO A 268 13.59 -12.31 -26.04
C PRO A 268 14.14 -12.28 -24.61
N ASP A 269 15.35 -12.82 -24.39
CA ASP A 269 16.08 -12.54 -23.16
C ASP A 269 16.94 -11.30 -23.35
N HIS A 270 16.60 -10.24 -22.61
CA HIS A 270 17.34 -8.97 -22.64
C HIS A 270 18.61 -9.00 -21.79
N ARG A 271 18.83 -10.05 -20.99
CA ARG A 271 19.97 -10.16 -20.07
C ARG A 271 21.29 -10.24 -20.82
N SER A 272 22.16 -9.26 -20.61
CA SER A 272 23.55 -9.32 -21.07
C SER A 272 24.46 -10.03 -20.06
N GLU A 273 25.47 -10.76 -20.55
CA GLU A 273 26.60 -11.23 -19.73
C GLU A 273 27.49 -10.07 -19.24
N ALA A 274 27.40 -8.90 -19.87
CA ALA A 274 28.19 -7.73 -19.53
C ALA A 274 27.79 -7.15 -18.16
N ARG A 275 28.76 -7.07 -17.23
CA ARG A 275 28.60 -6.37 -15.95
C ARG A 275 28.65 -4.85 -16.12
N LEU A 276 27.54 -4.28 -16.60
CA LEU A 276 27.38 -2.83 -16.77
C LEU A 276 27.55 -2.10 -15.43
N ARG A 277 28.30 -0.99 -15.44
CA ARG A 277 28.60 -0.18 -14.24
C ARG A 277 27.47 0.81 -13.92
N ILE A 278 26.25 0.31 -13.77
CA ILE A 278 25.04 1.12 -13.52
C ILE A 278 24.28 0.66 -12.27
N ASP A 279 23.53 1.56 -11.65
CA ASP A 279 22.48 1.21 -10.68
C ASP A 279 21.19 0.82 -11.45
N PRO A 280 20.49 -0.27 -11.05
CA PRO A 280 19.17 -0.61 -11.58
C PRO A 280 18.14 0.39 -11.03
N LYS A 281 18.11 1.57 -11.66
CA LYS A 281 17.32 2.72 -11.27
C LYS A 281 16.90 3.53 -12.51
N VAL A 282 15.69 4.06 -12.51
CA VAL A 282 15.18 4.95 -13.57
C VAL A 282 15.35 6.43 -13.19
N LEU A 283 15.71 7.28 -14.16
CA LEU A 283 15.57 8.73 -14.06
C LEU A 283 14.38 9.18 -14.92
N VAL A 284 13.37 9.80 -14.30
CA VAL A 284 12.16 10.29 -15.00
C VAL A 284 12.21 11.81 -15.04
N PHE A 285 12.31 12.39 -16.24
CA PHE A 285 12.14 13.82 -16.47
C PHE A 285 10.67 14.15 -16.68
N VAL A 286 10.18 15.08 -15.87
CA VAL A 286 8.81 15.60 -15.90
C VAL A 286 8.79 17.11 -16.13
N GLU A 287 7.70 17.64 -16.67
CA GLU A 287 7.48 19.08 -16.83
C GLU A 287 7.12 19.76 -15.50
N THR A 288 6.37 19.05 -14.66
CA THR A 288 6.01 19.49 -13.30
C THR A 288 5.98 18.32 -12.34
N THR A 289 6.08 18.58 -11.03
CA THR A 289 5.92 17.56 -9.98
C THR A 289 4.52 16.92 -9.90
N TYR A 290 3.57 17.39 -10.70
CA TYR A 290 2.16 16.99 -10.66
C TYR A 290 1.64 16.47 -12.02
N SER A 291 2.53 16.23 -12.98
CA SER A 291 2.16 15.67 -14.30
C SER A 291 1.42 14.33 -14.16
N GLY A 292 0.33 14.18 -14.93
CA GLY A 292 -0.46 12.95 -14.98
C GLY A 292 0.35 11.76 -15.51
N LEU A 293 1.12 11.94 -16.58
CA LEU A 293 1.95 10.89 -17.17
C LEU A 293 3.16 10.56 -16.27
N GLY A 294 3.77 11.57 -15.66
CA GLY A 294 4.85 11.39 -14.68
C GLY A 294 4.39 10.62 -13.44
N ARG A 295 3.15 10.85 -13.00
CA ARG A 295 2.47 10.04 -11.98
C ARG A 295 2.23 8.60 -12.46
N ASP A 296 1.63 8.39 -13.63
CA ASP A 296 1.41 7.04 -14.19
C ASP A 296 2.70 6.22 -14.28
N ILE A 297 3.79 6.84 -14.78
CA ILE A 297 5.12 6.25 -14.86
C ILE A 297 5.63 5.90 -13.46
N ALA A 298 5.55 6.83 -12.51
CA ALA A 298 6.00 6.61 -11.14
C ALA A 298 5.21 5.50 -10.43
N GLU A 299 3.89 5.43 -10.61
CA GLU A 299 3.04 4.38 -10.03
C GLU A 299 3.35 3.00 -10.62
N LEU A 300 3.56 2.91 -11.94
CA LEU A 300 3.95 1.67 -12.61
C LEU A 300 5.34 1.18 -12.16
N LEU A 301 6.28 2.11 -11.93
CA LEU A 301 7.59 1.81 -11.34
C LEU A 301 7.47 1.32 -9.88
N VAL A 302 6.58 1.93 -9.07
CA VAL A 302 6.28 1.47 -7.69
C VAL A 302 5.69 0.06 -7.70
N TYR A 303 4.67 -0.22 -8.52
CA TYR A 303 4.05 -1.55 -8.66
C TYR A 303 5.10 -2.64 -8.94
N ASN A 304 6.04 -2.37 -9.84
CA ASN A 304 7.08 -3.33 -10.25
C ASN A 304 8.34 -3.26 -9.35
N ARG A 305 8.28 -2.51 -8.22
CA ARG A 305 9.36 -2.30 -7.24
C ARG A 305 10.66 -1.72 -7.83
N ILE A 306 10.57 -1.06 -8.98
CA ILE A 306 11.71 -0.45 -9.67
C ILE A 306 12.06 0.87 -8.96
N LYS A 307 13.32 1.02 -8.58
CA LYS A 307 13.83 2.24 -7.96
C LYS A 307 13.87 3.36 -9.01
N TYR A 308 13.46 4.58 -8.64
CA TYR A 308 13.47 5.72 -9.55
C TYR A 308 13.88 7.05 -8.89
N LYS A 309 14.07 8.10 -9.69
CA LYS A 309 14.07 9.50 -9.27
C LYS A 309 13.25 10.29 -10.28
N ILE A 310 12.35 11.14 -9.81
CA ILE A 310 11.72 12.19 -10.62
C ILE A 310 12.62 13.43 -10.59
N GLU A 311 12.80 14.08 -11.74
CA GLU A 311 13.41 15.40 -11.89
C GLU A 311 12.49 16.30 -12.71
N VAL A 312 12.25 17.53 -12.26
CA VAL A 312 11.62 18.54 -13.13
C VAL A 312 12.64 19.01 -14.17
N ALA A 313 12.26 19.06 -15.44
CA ALA A 313 13.10 19.45 -16.56
C ALA A 313 13.50 20.94 -16.45
N GLY A 314 14.65 21.20 -15.80
CA GLY A 314 15.20 22.53 -15.54
C GLY A 314 16.60 22.74 -16.12
N LYS A 315 17.23 23.87 -15.76
CA LYS A 315 18.51 24.34 -16.33
C LYS A 315 19.76 23.50 -16.00
N SER A 316 19.63 22.44 -15.21
CA SER A 316 20.77 21.65 -14.74
C SER A 316 20.37 20.19 -14.53
N LEU A 317 21.11 19.27 -15.14
CA LEU A 317 20.95 17.84 -14.90
C LEU A 317 21.31 17.44 -13.45
N PRO A 318 20.66 16.39 -12.90
CA PRO A 318 21.08 15.81 -11.64
C PRO A 318 22.42 15.07 -11.77
N VAL A 319 23.05 14.79 -10.63
CA VAL A 319 24.27 13.97 -10.56
C VAL A 319 24.01 12.58 -11.15
N LEU A 320 24.54 12.33 -12.36
CA LEU A 320 24.37 11.10 -13.14
C LEU A 320 25.30 9.96 -12.72
N THR A 321 26.49 10.25 -12.19
CA THR A 321 27.51 9.28 -11.79
C THR A 321 27.84 9.36 -10.29
N ASN A 322 28.37 8.26 -9.74
CA ASN A 322 28.96 8.19 -8.41
C ASN A 322 30.27 7.40 -8.52
N LEU A 323 31.41 8.06 -8.32
CA LEU A 323 32.74 7.54 -8.68
C LEU A 323 32.75 7.08 -10.15
N ASP A 324 33.10 5.83 -10.44
CA ASP A 324 33.13 5.25 -11.79
C ASP A 324 31.82 4.56 -12.20
N LYS A 325 30.74 4.71 -11.42
CA LYS A 325 29.45 4.05 -11.63
C LYS A 325 28.34 5.03 -12.06
N GLY A 326 27.56 4.67 -13.06
CA GLY A 326 26.32 5.37 -13.42
C GLY A 326 25.21 5.09 -12.42
N ARG A 327 24.37 6.11 -12.13
CA ARG A 327 23.33 6.06 -11.08
C ARG A 327 21.93 5.72 -11.59
N TYR A 328 21.80 5.54 -12.91
CA TYR A 328 20.55 5.25 -13.61
C TYR A 328 20.81 4.32 -14.79
N GLY A 329 19.99 3.29 -14.96
CA GLY A 329 20.08 2.31 -16.04
C GLY A 329 19.18 2.60 -17.24
N VAL A 330 18.13 3.41 -17.06
CA VAL A 330 17.28 3.96 -18.15
C VAL A 330 16.89 5.39 -17.78
N ILE A 331 16.81 6.26 -18.79
CA ILE A 331 16.26 7.61 -18.68
C ILE A 331 14.90 7.64 -19.38
N VAL A 332 13.90 8.29 -18.78
CA VAL A 332 12.54 8.42 -19.30
C VAL A 332 12.19 9.90 -19.40
N PHE A 333 11.66 10.33 -20.53
CA PHE A 333 11.09 11.67 -20.74
C PHE A 333 9.58 11.54 -20.97
N GLU A 334 8.76 12.14 -20.11
CA GLU A 334 7.30 12.21 -20.34
C GLU A 334 6.93 13.16 -21.50
N ASN A 335 7.83 14.08 -21.83
CA ASN A 335 7.80 14.88 -23.04
C ASN A 335 9.18 14.82 -23.70
N LEU A 336 9.25 14.17 -24.87
CA LEU A 336 10.46 14.05 -25.69
C LEU A 336 11.04 15.42 -26.11
N ASP A 337 10.23 16.47 -26.23
CA ASP A 337 10.71 17.81 -26.58
C ASP A 337 11.65 18.41 -25.52
N LYS A 338 11.57 17.95 -24.27
CA LYS A 338 12.52 18.33 -23.21
C LYS A 338 13.92 17.73 -23.44
N TYR A 339 14.04 16.67 -24.24
CA TYR A 339 15.32 16.11 -24.71
C TYR A 339 15.77 16.73 -26.04
N LEU A 340 14.83 17.00 -26.97
CA LEU A 340 15.13 17.62 -28.27
C LEU A 340 15.52 19.11 -28.15
N ASN A 341 14.95 19.83 -27.19
CA ASN A 341 15.21 21.24 -26.94
C ASN A 341 16.04 21.51 -25.67
N MET A 342 16.69 20.47 -25.14
CA MET A 342 17.68 20.61 -24.08
C MET A 342 18.84 21.50 -24.55
N ASP A 343 19.40 22.33 -23.65
CA ASP A 343 20.58 23.13 -24.01
C ASP A 343 21.77 22.23 -24.36
N LYS A 344 22.63 22.73 -25.25
CA LYS A 344 23.71 21.94 -25.83
C LYS A 344 24.63 21.30 -24.78
N TRP A 345 24.90 21.97 -23.65
CA TRP A 345 25.83 21.45 -22.64
C TRP A 345 25.21 20.30 -21.82
N ASN A 346 23.98 20.48 -21.32
CA ASN A 346 23.27 19.39 -20.66
C ASN A 346 23.04 18.22 -21.64
N ARG A 347 22.68 18.51 -22.90
CA ARG A 347 22.46 17.49 -23.93
C ARG A 347 23.72 16.68 -24.25
N GLU A 348 24.87 17.33 -24.47
CA GLU A 348 26.15 16.65 -24.69
C GLU A 348 26.59 15.81 -23.48
N LEU A 349 26.34 16.29 -22.25
CA LEU A 349 26.63 15.57 -21.02
C LEU A 349 25.75 14.31 -20.88
N LEU A 350 24.46 14.42 -21.17
CA LEU A 350 23.52 13.29 -21.11
C LEU A 350 23.82 12.25 -22.20
N ASP A 351 24.03 12.70 -23.43
CA ASP A 351 24.35 11.80 -24.55
C ASP A 351 25.73 11.15 -24.38
N LYS A 352 26.69 11.81 -23.70
CA LYS A 352 27.93 11.15 -23.26
C LYS A 352 27.64 10.06 -22.22
N TYR A 353 26.84 10.36 -21.19
CA TYR A 353 26.47 9.39 -20.17
C TYR A 353 25.78 8.14 -20.75
N CYS A 354 24.81 8.34 -21.67
CA CYS A 354 24.13 7.26 -22.37
C CYS A 354 25.09 6.31 -23.10
N ARG A 355 26.07 6.85 -23.83
CA ARG A 355 27.07 6.05 -24.57
C ARG A 355 28.13 5.41 -23.68
N GLU A 356 28.57 6.09 -22.63
CA GLU A 356 29.64 5.61 -21.74
C GLU A 356 29.17 4.49 -20.80
N TYR A 357 27.87 4.45 -20.46
CA TYR A 357 27.27 3.50 -19.53
C TYR A 357 26.25 2.53 -20.16
N SER A 358 26.04 2.59 -21.48
CA SER A 358 24.99 1.86 -22.21
C SER A 358 23.59 2.07 -21.61
N VAL A 359 23.20 3.33 -21.44
CA VAL A 359 21.90 3.73 -20.87
C VAL A 359 20.98 4.23 -21.97
N GLY A 360 19.92 3.47 -22.26
CA GLY A 360 18.91 3.84 -23.25
C GLY A 360 17.88 4.85 -22.74
N ILE A 361 17.07 5.38 -23.68
CA ILE A 361 16.08 6.43 -23.42
C ILE A 361 14.66 5.96 -23.81
N VAL A 362 13.69 6.11 -22.91
CA VAL A 362 12.25 6.09 -23.27
C VAL A 362 11.76 7.52 -23.45
N GLY A 363 11.01 7.80 -24.52
CA GLY A 363 10.41 9.11 -24.76
C GLY A 363 8.94 8.99 -25.15
N PHE A 364 8.10 9.83 -24.57
CA PHE A 364 6.71 10.00 -24.98
C PHE A 364 6.58 11.29 -25.81
N VAL A 365 5.83 11.24 -26.92
CA VAL A 365 5.37 12.45 -27.61
C VAL A 365 4.20 13.00 -26.81
N SER A 366 4.25 14.29 -26.46
CA SER A 366 3.16 14.95 -25.72
C SER A 366 2.09 15.49 -26.68
N PRO A 367 0.82 15.56 -26.25
CA PRO A 367 -0.22 16.27 -26.98
C PRO A 367 0.15 17.75 -27.19
N SER A 368 -0.27 18.33 -28.32
CA SER A 368 -0.08 19.74 -28.66
C SER A 368 -1.36 20.30 -29.29
N GLU A 369 -1.67 21.57 -29.03
CA GLU A 369 -2.74 22.28 -29.75
C GLU A 369 -2.45 22.36 -31.26
N GLU A 370 -1.17 22.36 -31.65
CA GLU A 370 -0.75 22.31 -33.05
C GLU A 370 -0.72 20.86 -33.57
N THR A 371 -1.61 20.56 -34.52
CA THR A 371 -1.58 19.30 -35.27
C THR A 371 -0.41 19.29 -36.25
N LEU A 372 0.65 18.57 -35.89
CA LEU A 372 1.80 18.33 -36.75
C LEU A 372 1.44 17.31 -37.83
N VAL A 373 1.86 17.55 -39.08
CA VAL A 373 1.65 16.65 -40.22
C VAL A 373 2.99 16.47 -40.94
N GLY A 374 3.63 15.33 -40.72
CA GLY A 374 4.94 15.03 -41.31
C GLY A 374 6.08 15.93 -40.78
N ALA A 375 5.95 16.47 -39.57
CA ALA A 375 6.98 17.31 -38.97
C ALA A 375 8.20 16.46 -38.62
N GLN A 376 9.39 16.88 -39.08
CA GLN A 376 10.63 16.18 -38.75
C GLN A 376 11.06 16.49 -37.32
N LEU A 377 11.34 15.45 -36.52
CA LEU A 377 11.94 15.63 -35.20
C LEU A 377 13.37 16.17 -35.35
N ARG A 378 13.66 17.20 -34.58
CA ARG A 378 14.95 17.90 -34.60
C ARG A 378 16.12 16.92 -34.43
N ASP A 379 17.12 17.06 -35.30
CA ASP A 379 18.37 16.28 -35.33
C ASP A 379 18.18 14.76 -35.63
N PHE A 380 16.97 14.30 -36.00
CA PHE A 380 16.69 12.89 -36.34
C PHE A 380 16.01 12.72 -37.72
N PRO A 381 16.29 11.64 -38.48
CA PRO A 381 15.58 11.31 -39.72
C PRO A 381 14.27 10.55 -39.43
N LEU A 382 13.41 11.21 -38.64
CA LEU A 382 12.17 10.68 -38.08
C LEU A 382 11.10 11.77 -38.13
N PHE A 383 9.92 11.43 -38.65
CA PHE A 383 8.80 12.35 -38.87
C PHE A 383 7.60 11.93 -38.04
N VAL A 384 6.82 12.90 -37.56
CA VAL A 384 5.67 12.69 -36.68
C VAL A 384 4.41 13.35 -37.25
N HIS A 385 3.27 12.69 -37.04
CA HIS A 385 1.94 13.26 -37.23
C HIS A 385 1.19 13.17 -35.89
N THR A 386 0.57 14.24 -35.39
CA THR A 386 -0.10 14.28 -34.08
C THR A 386 -1.64 14.36 -34.20
N ASN A 387 -2.32 14.34 -33.05
CA ASN A 387 -3.76 14.59 -32.90
C ASN A 387 -4.64 13.68 -33.78
N LEU A 388 -4.33 12.38 -33.78
CA LEU A 388 -5.06 11.36 -34.53
C LEU A 388 -6.03 10.54 -33.66
N ARG A 389 -7.19 10.20 -34.23
CA ARG A 389 -8.10 9.18 -33.71
C ARG A 389 -7.74 7.82 -34.32
N LEU A 390 -7.36 6.87 -33.47
CA LEU A 390 -6.86 5.55 -33.86
C LEU A 390 -7.75 4.41 -33.34
N ARG A 391 -7.60 3.23 -33.95
CA ARG A 391 -8.35 2.00 -33.64
C ARG A 391 -7.52 0.75 -33.97
N ASP A 392 -7.95 -0.40 -33.45
CA ASP A 392 -7.47 -1.74 -33.83
C ASP A 392 -5.93 -1.91 -33.78
N ALA A 393 -5.34 -1.82 -32.57
CA ALA A 393 -3.89 -1.88 -32.36
C ALA A 393 -3.31 -3.31 -32.41
N SER A 394 -2.06 -3.44 -32.87
CA SER A 394 -1.36 -4.73 -33.04
C SER A 394 0.16 -4.58 -32.86
N LEU A 395 0.81 -5.63 -32.37
CA LEU A 395 2.25 -5.64 -32.08
C LEU A 395 3.07 -6.33 -33.18
N ASN A 396 4.30 -5.87 -33.39
CA ASN A 396 5.27 -6.49 -34.31
C ASN A 396 5.87 -7.78 -33.71
N PRO A 397 5.56 -8.99 -34.23
CA PRO A 397 6.09 -10.24 -33.70
C PRO A 397 7.59 -10.45 -33.96
N GLY A 398 8.22 -9.62 -34.81
CA GLY A 398 9.68 -9.58 -34.99
C GLY A 398 10.40 -8.63 -34.03
N SER A 399 9.69 -7.80 -33.26
CA SER A 399 10.31 -6.77 -32.44
C SER A 399 11.13 -7.35 -31.30
N SER A 400 12.41 -6.96 -31.25
CA SER A 400 13.37 -7.36 -30.22
C SER A 400 13.07 -6.85 -28.80
N VAL A 401 12.02 -6.02 -28.62
CA VAL A 401 11.63 -5.41 -27.34
C VAL A 401 10.60 -6.25 -26.57
N LEU A 402 9.80 -7.10 -27.24
CA LEU A 402 8.60 -7.72 -26.67
C LEU A 402 8.90 -9.01 -25.88
N ARG A 403 9.35 -8.87 -24.63
CA ARG A 403 9.72 -9.99 -23.74
C ARG A 403 8.58 -10.40 -22.80
N LEU A 404 7.97 -9.46 -22.09
CA LEU A 404 6.80 -9.65 -21.25
C LEU A 404 5.54 -9.74 -22.10
N THR A 405 5.40 -8.83 -23.04
CA THR A 405 4.26 -8.68 -23.94
C THR A 405 4.35 -9.70 -25.07
N ARG A 406 3.22 -10.20 -25.55
CA ARG A 406 3.15 -11.14 -26.68
C ARG A 406 2.42 -10.52 -27.87
N ALA A 407 3.01 -10.62 -29.05
CA ALA A 407 2.37 -10.31 -30.32
C ALA A 407 1.61 -11.53 -30.87
N GLY A 408 0.51 -11.30 -31.59
CA GLY A 408 -0.28 -12.35 -32.25
C GLY A 408 -1.79 -12.11 -32.28
N GLU A 409 -2.29 -11.25 -31.39
CA GLU A 409 -3.69 -10.77 -31.38
C GLU A 409 -3.74 -9.26 -31.72
N THR A 410 -4.96 -8.74 -31.85
CA THR A 410 -5.25 -7.33 -32.13
C THR A 410 -6.19 -6.79 -31.05
N ALA A 411 -5.90 -5.62 -30.51
CA ALA A 411 -6.76 -4.90 -29.57
C ALA A 411 -7.82 -4.12 -30.37
N TRP A 412 -8.92 -4.80 -30.70
CA TRP A 412 -10.01 -4.27 -31.51
C TRP A 412 -10.79 -3.18 -30.79
N GLY A 413 -11.29 -2.20 -31.55
CA GLY A 413 -12.03 -1.04 -31.04
C GLY A 413 -11.25 0.26 -31.16
N ALA A 414 -11.87 1.37 -30.73
CA ALA A 414 -11.21 2.67 -30.68
C ALA A 414 -10.14 2.69 -29.57
N LEU A 415 -9.01 3.35 -29.83
CA LEU A 415 -7.98 3.57 -28.80
C LEU A 415 -8.36 4.77 -27.92
N PRO A 416 -7.91 4.82 -26.65
CA PRO A 416 -8.29 5.89 -25.73
C PRO A 416 -7.65 7.23 -26.12
N GLY A 417 -8.47 8.28 -26.27
CA GLY A 417 -8.05 9.63 -26.63
C GLY A 417 -7.96 9.89 -28.14
N ASP A 418 -7.90 11.16 -28.51
CA ASP A 418 -7.71 11.67 -29.86
C ASP A 418 -6.39 12.45 -30.04
N ASP A 419 -5.53 12.36 -29.02
CA ASP A 419 -4.23 13.01 -28.88
C ASP A 419 -3.06 12.16 -29.40
N TRP A 420 -3.31 11.13 -30.22
CA TRP A 420 -2.27 10.19 -30.66
C TRP A 420 -1.32 10.77 -31.70
N ALA A 421 -0.04 10.56 -31.46
CA ALA A 421 1.04 10.71 -32.44
C ALA A 421 1.39 9.38 -33.11
N VAL A 422 1.84 9.45 -34.38
CA VAL A 422 2.35 8.30 -35.14
C VAL A 422 3.65 8.64 -35.85
N PHE A 423 4.52 7.64 -36.00
CA PHE A 423 5.88 7.78 -36.51
C PHE A 423 6.01 7.33 -37.97
N GLN A 424 6.78 8.09 -38.76
CA GLN A 424 7.23 7.74 -40.10
C GLN A 424 8.75 7.90 -40.20
N HIS A 425 9.45 6.89 -40.69
CA HIS A 425 10.91 6.87 -40.77
C HIS A 425 11.40 6.47 -42.16
N ASN A 426 12.57 6.97 -42.55
CA ASN A 426 13.26 6.61 -43.79
C ASN A 426 14.64 5.94 -43.55
N HIS A 427 14.97 5.63 -42.29
CA HIS A 427 16.25 5.05 -41.88
C HIS A 427 16.08 3.69 -41.17
N SER A 428 17.06 2.80 -41.33
CA SER A 428 17.06 1.41 -40.85
C SER A 428 17.42 1.22 -39.37
N THR A 429 17.76 2.30 -38.66
CA THR A 429 17.87 2.28 -37.18
C THR A 429 16.51 2.07 -36.52
N TYR A 430 15.44 2.48 -37.20
CA TYR A 430 14.09 2.50 -36.65
C TYR A 430 13.31 1.25 -37.03
N GLU A 431 12.57 0.71 -36.06
CA GLU A 431 11.72 -0.47 -36.22
C GLU A 431 10.38 -0.26 -35.47
N PRO A 432 9.22 -0.46 -36.11
CA PRO A 432 7.93 -0.46 -35.43
C PRO A 432 7.83 -1.55 -34.36
N VAL A 433 7.33 -1.20 -33.18
CA VAL A 433 7.00 -2.13 -32.09
C VAL A 433 5.49 -2.37 -32.04
N GLU A 434 4.70 -1.33 -32.28
CA GLU A 434 3.24 -1.34 -32.32
C GLU A 434 2.71 -0.54 -33.52
N TRP A 435 1.60 -1.00 -34.09
CA TRP A 435 0.84 -0.29 -35.12
C TRP A 435 -0.64 -0.20 -34.75
N ALA A 436 -1.32 0.84 -35.24
CA ALA A 436 -2.77 0.99 -35.21
C ALA A 436 -3.33 1.44 -36.58
N GLN A 437 -4.65 1.39 -36.74
CA GLN A 437 -5.37 1.90 -37.90
C GLN A 437 -5.99 3.28 -37.62
N ARG A 438 -6.21 4.10 -38.65
CA ARG A 438 -6.94 5.38 -38.50
C ARG A 438 -8.43 5.10 -38.30
N ASN A 439 -9.05 5.75 -37.33
CA ASN A 439 -10.50 5.67 -37.16
C ASN A 439 -11.22 6.54 -38.20
N THR A 440 -11.88 5.91 -39.17
CA THR A 440 -12.56 6.59 -40.29
C THR A 440 -14.08 6.68 -40.14
N GLN A 441 -14.67 6.32 -38.99
CA GLN A 441 -16.13 6.35 -38.83
C GLN A 441 -16.74 7.77 -38.75
N GLU A 442 -15.93 8.81 -38.62
CA GLU A 442 -16.38 10.22 -38.62
C GLU A 442 -16.18 10.95 -39.96
N TYR A 443 -15.45 10.36 -40.91
CA TYR A 443 -15.19 10.95 -42.23
C TYR A 443 -15.32 9.90 -43.35
N PRO A 444 -16.41 9.93 -44.14
CA PRO A 444 -16.50 9.11 -45.35
C PRO A 444 -15.52 9.67 -46.40
N ALA A 445 -14.34 9.08 -46.50
CA ALA A 445 -13.36 9.44 -47.52
C ALA A 445 -13.81 8.94 -48.89
N ASP A 446 -13.88 9.84 -49.89
CA ASP A 446 -14.21 9.55 -51.28
C ASP A 446 -13.09 8.77 -52.01
N SER A 447 -12.80 7.55 -51.53
CA SER A 447 -11.74 6.70 -52.07
C SER A 447 -12.03 5.21 -51.85
N VAL A 448 -12.96 4.65 -52.63
CA VAL A 448 -13.17 3.20 -52.71
C VAL A 448 -11.88 2.52 -53.19
N GLY A 449 -11.26 1.70 -52.35
CA GLY A 449 -10.19 0.78 -52.74
C GLY A 449 -8.76 1.12 -52.29
N GLN A 450 -8.52 2.17 -51.50
CA GLN A 450 -7.20 2.34 -50.87
C GLN A 450 -7.02 1.38 -49.68
N VAL A 451 -5.94 0.62 -49.69
CA VAL A 451 -5.52 -0.21 -48.54
C VAL A 451 -5.03 0.72 -47.43
N GLN A 452 -5.72 0.72 -46.29
CA GLN A 452 -5.25 1.45 -45.11
C GLN A 452 -3.94 0.83 -44.61
N LEU A 453 -2.85 1.59 -44.72
CA LEU A 453 -1.56 1.19 -44.19
C LEU A 453 -1.54 1.32 -42.66
N PRO A 454 -0.94 0.35 -41.93
CA PRO A 454 -0.76 0.45 -40.49
C PRO A 454 0.12 1.65 -40.11
N LEU A 455 -0.30 2.41 -39.10
CA LEU A 455 0.40 3.58 -38.58
C LEU A 455 1.17 3.20 -37.33
N THR A 456 2.48 3.46 -37.29
CA THR A 456 3.35 3.08 -36.17
C THR A 456 3.09 3.97 -34.95
N THR A 457 2.60 3.37 -33.86
CA THR A 457 2.29 4.04 -32.57
C THR A 457 3.41 3.94 -31.55
N VAL A 458 4.24 2.88 -31.61
CA VAL A 458 5.45 2.73 -30.79
C VAL A 458 6.62 2.33 -31.68
N LEU A 459 7.77 2.99 -31.52
CA LEU A 459 8.95 2.86 -32.37
C LEU A 459 10.21 2.56 -31.54
N GLN A 460 10.98 1.56 -31.96
CA GLN A 460 12.31 1.28 -31.46
C GLN A 460 13.35 2.05 -32.29
N ASP A 461 14.30 2.73 -31.65
CA ASP A 461 15.55 3.19 -32.25
C ASP A 461 16.69 2.29 -31.78
N ARG A 462 17.34 1.62 -32.72
CA ARG A 462 18.49 0.74 -32.48
C ARG A 462 19.78 1.51 -32.22
N GLY A 463 19.77 2.84 -32.27
CA GLY A 463 20.89 3.72 -31.93
C GLY A 463 22.01 3.77 -32.97
N GLN A 464 21.75 3.42 -34.23
CA GLN A 464 22.78 3.32 -35.28
C GLN A 464 23.32 4.69 -35.74
N LEU A 465 22.63 5.78 -35.41
CA LEU A 465 23.00 7.15 -35.81
C LEU A 465 23.95 7.82 -34.81
N ASP A 466 23.73 7.62 -33.51
CA ASP A 466 24.45 8.34 -32.44
C ASP A 466 24.95 7.44 -31.29
N GLY A 467 24.65 6.13 -31.33
CA GLY A 467 25.04 5.17 -30.29
C GLY A 467 24.09 5.09 -29.09
N ILE A 468 22.90 5.68 -29.15
CA ILE A 468 21.93 5.69 -28.05
C ILE A 468 20.66 4.94 -28.46
N GLN A 469 20.34 3.84 -27.78
CA GLN A 469 19.11 3.09 -28.03
C GLN A 469 17.89 3.78 -27.42
N ARG A 470 16.74 3.75 -28.10
CA ARG A 470 15.51 4.40 -27.64
C ARG A 470 14.26 3.56 -27.89
N VAL A 471 13.21 3.80 -27.11
CA VAL A 471 11.84 3.41 -27.44
C VAL A 471 10.94 4.63 -27.30
N LEU A 472 10.20 4.95 -28.36
CA LEU A 472 9.40 6.16 -28.49
C LEU A 472 7.91 5.80 -28.57
N PHE A 473 7.09 6.44 -27.74
CA PHE A 473 5.65 6.21 -27.62
C PHE A 473 4.87 7.39 -28.19
N GLY A 474 3.88 7.08 -29.04
CA GLY A 474 2.98 8.06 -29.66
C GLY A 474 1.78 8.48 -28.81
N SER A 475 1.54 7.82 -27.67
CA SER A 475 0.57 8.27 -26.67
C SER A 475 0.96 7.79 -25.27
N SER A 476 0.28 8.35 -24.27
CA SER A 476 0.44 8.11 -22.83
C SER A 476 0.23 6.65 -22.39
N LEU A 477 0.47 6.38 -21.10
CA LEU A 477 0.15 5.11 -20.43
C LEU A 477 -1.36 4.91 -20.14
N ARG A 478 -2.26 5.70 -20.75
CA ARG A 478 -3.72 5.46 -20.71
C ARG A 478 -4.11 4.16 -21.41
N PHE A 479 -3.44 3.80 -22.50
CA PHE A 479 -3.66 2.52 -23.17
C PHE A 479 -2.95 1.40 -22.41
N TRP A 480 -3.69 0.35 -22.03
CA TRP A 480 -3.15 -0.73 -21.18
C TRP A 480 -1.97 -1.47 -21.83
N LEU A 481 -1.95 -1.58 -23.17
CA LEU A 481 -0.87 -2.24 -23.90
C LEU A 481 0.46 -1.47 -23.79
N HIS A 482 0.40 -0.13 -23.84
CA HIS A 482 1.58 0.72 -23.60
C HIS A 482 2.20 0.48 -22.22
N ARG A 483 1.42 0.11 -21.19
CA ARG A 483 1.96 -0.24 -19.86
C ARG A 483 2.82 -1.51 -19.89
N LEU A 484 2.48 -2.48 -20.74
CA LEU A 484 3.28 -3.69 -20.96
C LEU A 484 4.54 -3.38 -21.78
N VAL A 485 4.36 -2.69 -22.91
CA VAL A 485 5.44 -2.29 -23.82
C VAL A 485 6.44 -1.33 -23.13
N PHE A 486 6.01 -0.54 -22.16
CA PHE A 486 6.89 0.29 -21.32
C PHE A 486 7.77 -0.53 -20.39
N LEU A 487 7.23 -1.55 -19.71
CA LEU A 487 8.03 -2.47 -18.88
C LEU A 487 9.02 -3.27 -19.74
N ASP A 488 8.62 -3.61 -20.96
CA ASP A 488 9.48 -4.23 -21.96
C ASP A 488 10.59 -3.28 -22.46
N ALA A 489 10.28 -2.01 -22.73
CA ALA A 489 11.26 -0.99 -23.06
C ALA A 489 12.27 -0.78 -21.92
N LEU A 490 11.82 -0.71 -20.66
CA LEU A 490 12.70 -0.68 -19.49
C LEU A 490 13.58 -1.94 -19.42
N SER A 491 13.02 -3.13 -19.68
CA SER A 491 13.77 -4.38 -19.69
C SER A 491 14.80 -4.44 -20.82
N TYR A 492 14.49 -3.92 -22.01
CA TYR A 492 15.36 -3.92 -23.17
C TYR A 492 16.51 -2.93 -22.99
N LEU A 493 16.20 -1.66 -22.72
CA LEU A 493 17.14 -0.54 -22.61
C LEU A 493 18.03 -0.61 -21.35
N SER A 494 17.72 -1.50 -20.39
CA SER A 494 18.56 -1.80 -19.22
C SER A 494 19.33 -3.12 -19.32
N HIS A 495 19.29 -3.80 -20.48
CA HIS A 495 19.89 -5.11 -20.71
C HIS A 495 19.48 -6.14 -19.63
N GLY A 496 18.17 -6.18 -19.32
CA GLY A 496 17.54 -7.07 -18.35
C GLY A 496 17.64 -6.64 -16.89
N GLN A 497 18.36 -5.57 -16.53
CA GLN A 497 18.54 -5.16 -15.12
C GLN A 497 17.28 -4.61 -14.47
N LEU A 498 16.35 -4.06 -15.24
CA LEU A 498 15.02 -3.59 -14.78
C LEU A 498 13.91 -4.60 -15.11
N SER A 499 14.23 -5.89 -15.23
CA SER A 499 13.27 -6.94 -15.62
C SER A 499 12.79 -7.79 -14.43
N LEU A 500 11.46 -7.97 -14.33
CA LEU A 500 10.89 -9.01 -13.49
C LEU A 500 11.01 -10.40 -14.15
N SER A 501 10.85 -11.47 -13.36
CA SER A 501 10.65 -12.82 -13.89
C SER A 501 9.41 -12.87 -14.78
N LEU A 502 9.36 -13.82 -15.72
CA LEU A 502 8.13 -14.16 -16.45
C LEU A 502 7.24 -15.15 -15.69
N GLU A 503 7.69 -15.69 -14.55
CA GLU A 503 6.91 -16.61 -13.74
C GLU A 503 5.91 -15.86 -12.85
N ARG A 504 4.68 -16.36 -12.75
CA ARG A 504 3.63 -15.83 -11.87
C ARG A 504 3.02 -16.96 -11.07
N MET A 505 3.09 -16.83 -9.75
CA MET A 505 2.32 -17.68 -8.85
C MET A 505 0.92 -17.09 -8.65
N ILE A 506 -0.11 -17.93 -8.72
CA ILE A 506 -1.51 -17.57 -8.49
C ILE A 506 -2.10 -18.55 -7.48
N LEU A 507 -2.66 -18.02 -6.40
CA LEU A 507 -3.52 -18.71 -5.44
C LEU A 507 -4.84 -17.94 -5.35
N VAL A 508 -5.96 -18.66 -5.25
CA VAL A 508 -7.28 -18.07 -5.00
C VAL A 508 -7.84 -18.72 -3.74
N ASP A 509 -7.97 -17.90 -2.70
CA ASP A 509 -8.57 -18.26 -1.43
C ASP A 509 -10.07 -17.92 -1.46
N ILE A 510 -10.91 -18.89 -1.09
CA ILE A 510 -12.36 -18.74 -0.94
C ILE A 510 -12.67 -18.71 0.56
N ASP A 511 -12.87 -17.52 1.11
CA ASP A 511 -13.30 -17.31 2.49
C ASP A 511 -14.81 -17.64 2.65
N ASP A 512 -15.32 -17.56 3.88
CA ASP A 512 -16.74 -17.72 4.21
C ASP A 512 -17.39 -19.07 3.88
N ILE A 513 -16.60 -20.14 3.73
CA ILE A 513 -17.15 -21.49 3.55
C ILE A 513 -17.98 -21.87 4.78
N PHE A 514 -19.23 -22.23 4.50
CA PHE A 514 -20.36 -22.43 5.42
C PHE A 514 -20.92 -21.16 6.10
N VAL A 515 -20.33 -19.97 6.00
CA VAL A 515 -20.79 -18.78 6.74
C VAL A 515 -22.07 -18.15 6.17
N GLY A 516 -22.16 -18.07 4.84
CA GLY A 516 -23.17 -17.27 4.12
C GLY A 516 -24.63 -17.54 4.50
N GLU A 517 -25.45 -16.49 4.45
CA GLU A 517 -26.88 -16.52 4.75
C GLU A 517 -27.67 -17.37 3.74
N LYS A 518 -28.89 -17.79 4.11
CA LYS A 518 -29.81 -18.54 3.23
C LYS A 518 -30.04 -17.78 1.93
N SER A 519 -30.09 -18.51 0.81
CA SER A 519 -30.06 -18.02 -0.58
C SER A 519 -28.73 -17.47 -1.09
N THR A 520 -27.67 -17.42 -0.28
CA THR A 520 -26.32 -16.97 -0.69
C THR A 520 -25.27 -18.09 -0.77
N ARG A 521 -25.63 -19.32 -0.39
CA ARG A 521 -24.69 -20.46 -0.27
C ARG A 521 -24.61 -21.25 -1.58
N LEU A 522 -23.63 -22.16 -1.63
CA LEU A 522 -23.45 -23.04 -2.79
C LEU A 522 -24.48 -24.16 -2.78
N ARG A 523 -25.06 -24.47 -3.95
CA ARG A 523 -25.84 -25.68 -4.20
C ARG A 523 -24.94 -26.77 -4.82
N PRO A 524 -25.39 -28.04 -4.90
CA PRO A 524 -24.60 -29.12 -5.52
C PRO A 524 -24.19 -28.85 -6.98
N ASP A 525 -24.92 -28.01 -7.72
CA ASP A 525 -24.53 -27.60 -9.07
C ASP A 525 -23.38 -26.58 -9.08
N ASP A 526 -23.40 -25.63 -8.15
CA ASP A 526 -22.36 -24.61 -7.99
C ASP A 526 -21.02 -25.26 -7.59
N VAL A 527 -21.05 -26.24 -6.69
CA VAL A 527 -19.85 -27.02 -6.30
C VAL A 527 -19.35 -27.92 -7.45
N ARG A 528 -20.25 -28.49 -8.27
CA ARG A 528 -19.84 -29.22 -9.49
C ARG A 528 -19.18 -28.28 -10.51
N ALA A 529 -19.70 -27.08 -10.70
CA ALA A 529 -19.09 -26.05 -11.56
C ALA A 529 -17.71 -25.58 -11.03
N LEU A 530 -17.57 -25.44 -9.72
CA LEU A 530 -16.30 -25.12 -9.04
C LEU A 530 -15.22 -26.18 -9.33
N ILE A 531 -15.53 -27.46 -9.15
CA ILE A 531 -14.60 -28.57 -9.43
C ILE A 531 -14.27 -28.67 -10.93
N ALA A 532 -15.26 -28.48 -11.81
CA ALA A 532 -15.04 -28.51 -13.26
C ALA A 532 -14.13 -27.36 -13.71
N THR A 533 -14.37 -26.14 -13.24
CA THR A 533 -13.57 -24.95 -13.58
C THR A 533 -12.18 -25.03 -12.97
N GLN A 534 -12.03 -25.57 -11.75
CA GLN A 534 -10.72 -25.87 -11.16
C GLN A 534 -9.87 -26.75 -12.08
N LYS A 535 -10.46 -27.80 -12.67
CA LYS A 535 -9.77 -28.73 -13.58
C LYS A 535 -9.42 -28.07 -14.91
N ILE A 536 -10.24 -27.13 -15.40
CA ILE A 536 -9.90 -26.31 -16.58
C ILE A 536 -8.74 -25.35 -16.27
N ILE A 537 -8.79 -24.64 -15.15
CA ILE A 537 -7.72 -23.70 -14.74
C ILE A 537 -6.41 -24.44 -14.48
N ALA A 538 -6.44 -25.63 -13.85
CA ALA A 538 -5.25 -26.45 -13.61
C ALA A 538 -4.53 -26.90 -14.90
N GLY A 539 -5.24 -26.96 -16.04
CA GLY A 539 -4.64 -27.18 -17.36
C GLY A 539 -3.89 -25.97 -17.93
N MET A 540 -4.20 -24.76 -17.46
CA MET A 540 -3.57 -23.49 -17.85
C MET A 540 -2.56 -22.98 -16.81
N VAL A 541 -2.72 -23.38 -15.54
CA VAL A 541 -1.95 -22.97 -14.36
C VAL A 541 -1.59 -24.24 -13.57
N PRO A 542 -0.43 -24.89 -13.84
CA PRO A 542 -0.07 -26.14 -13.18
C PRO A 542 -0.05 -26.01 -11.65
N GLY A 543 -0.63 -27.01 -10.97
CA GLY A 543 -0.76 -27.03 -9.51
C GLY A 543 -1.92 -26.20 -8.95
N PHE A 544 -2.81 -25.65 -9.80
CA PHE A 544 -3.94 -24.84 -9.32
C PHE A 544 -5.01 -25.68 -8.62
N ARG A 545 -5.39 -25.24 -7.42
CA ARG A 545 -6.54 -25.70 -6.64
C ARG A 545 -7.08 -24.49 -5.87
N PHE A 546 -8.40 -24.39 -5.73
CA PHE A 546 -9.02 -23.45 -4.80
C PHE A 546 -8.68 -23.86 -3.36
N ASN A 547 -8.57 -22.84 -2.50
CA ASN A 547 -8.18 -22.98 -1.10
C ASN A 547 -9.34 -22.47 -0.24
N LEU A 548 -9.94 -23.34 0.58
CA LEU A 548 -11.24 -23.10 1.21
C LEU A 548 -11.09 -22.73 2.69
N GLY A 549 -11.53 -21.52 3.03
CA GLY A 549 -11.54 -20.94 4.38
C GLY A 549 -12.86 -21.19 5.09
N PHE A 550 -12.88 -22.10 6.06
CA PHE A 550 -14.13 -22.57 6.67
C PHE A 550 -14.35 -22.11 8.12
N SER A 551 -15.63 -21.86 8.45
CA SER A 551 -16.16 -21.66 9.81
C SER A 551 -17.23 -22.71 10.12
N GLY A 552 -16.83 -23.82 10.75
CA GLY A 552 -17.69 -25.00 10.92
C GLY A 552 -18.97 -24.79 11.74
N LYS A 553 -19.08 -23.71 12.53
CA LYS A 553 -20.31 -23.39 13.30
C LYS A 553 -21.55 -23.28 12.41
N TYR A 554 -21.38 -22.85 11.17
CA TYR A 554 -22.48 -22.49 10.26
C TYR A 554 -22.77 -23.58 9.21
N TYR A 555 -22.17 -24.77 9.37
CA TYR A 555 -22.51 -25.95 8.58
C TYR A 555 -24.00 -26.25 8.69
N HIS A 556 -24.67 -26.53 7.57
CA HIS A 556 -26.10 -26.84 7.49
C HIS A 556 -27.07 -25.72 7.93
N HIS A 557 -26.62 -24.45 7.99
CA HIS A 557 -27.49 -23.30 8.29
C HIS A 557 -28.34 -22.81 7.10
N GLY A 558 -28.22 -23.44 5.93
CA GLY A 558 -28.89 -23.05 4.68
C GLY A 558 -30.35 -23.52 4.55
N THR A 559 -30.85 -23.48 3.32
CA THR A 559 -31.99 -24.28 2.86
C THR A 559 -31.60 -25.74 2.61
N ARG A 560 -32.58 -26.62 2.35
CA ARG A 560 -32.32 -28.06 2.07
C ARG A 560 -31.35 -28.26 0.88
N GLU A 561 -31.43 -27.44 -0.16
CA GLU A 561 -30.54 -27.57 -1.32
C GLU A 561 -29.13 -27.05 -1.02
N GLU A 562 -29.01 -25.92 -0.32
CA GLU A 562 -27.72 -25.37 0.13
C GLU A 562 -27.00 -26.33 1.09
N ASN A 563 -27.72 -27.00 2.00
CA ASN A 563 -27.14 -27.99 2.90
C ASN A 563 -26.61 -29.23 2.14
N LEU A 564 -27.24 -29.62 1.03
CA LEU A 564 -26.68 -30.63 0.13
C LEU A 564 -25.44 -30.12 -0.62
N GLY A 565 -25.30 -28.81 -0.81
CA GLY A 565 -24.06 -28.18 -1.29
C GLY A 565 -22.94 -28.22 -0.25
N ASP A 566 -23.25 -27.92 1.02
CA ASP A 566 -22.33 -28.11 2.15
C ASP A 566 -21.86 -29.57 2.24
N ASP A 567 -22.79 -30.54 2.16
CA ASP A 567 -22.48 -31.97 2.14
C ASP A 567 -21.58 -32.34 0.95
N PHE A 568 -21.87 -31.81 -0.24
CA PHE A 568 -21.10 -32.12 -1.45
C PHE A 568 -19.71 -31.49 -1.45
N LEU A 569 -19.49 -30.36 -0.78
CA LEU A 569 -18.14 -29.86 -0.48
C LEU A 569 -17.37 -30.87 0.40
N LEU A 570 -17.99 -31.38 1.46
CA LEU A 570 -17.33 -32.31 2.38
C LEU A 570 -17.07 -33.69 1.79
N GLN A 571 -17.97 -34.19 0.93
CA GLN A 571 -17.74 -35.39 0.12
C GLN A 571 -16.54 -35.23 -0.83
N ASN A 572 -16.20 -33.99 -1.22
CA ASN A 572 -15.11 -33.65 -2.14
C ASN A 572 -13.93 -32.93 -1.46
N VAL A 573 -13.70 -33.12 -0.14
CA VAL A 573 -12.54 -32.53 0.58
C VAL A 573 -11.21 -32.73 -0.15
N GLN A 574 -11.01 -33.89 -0.78
CA GLN A 574 -9.79 -34.25 -1.51
C GLN A 574 -9.64 -33.59 -2.89
N GLU A 575 -10.61 -32.80 -3.37
CA GLU A 575 -10.46 -31.95 -4.57
C GLU A 575 -9.83 -30.59 -4.24
N PHE A 576 -9.92 -30.11 -3.00
CA PHE A 576 -9.55 -28.76 -2.58
C PHE A 576 -8.32 -28.68 -1.65
N ASN A 577 -7.75 -27.48 -1.51
CA ASN A 577 -6.92 -27.11 -0.36
C ASN A 577 -7.84 -26.47 0.72
N TRP A 578 -7.42 -26.46 1.99
CA TRP A 578 -8.24 -25.97 3.11
C TRP A 578 -7.43 -25.18 4.15
N PHE A 579 -8.06 -24.19 4.78
CA PHE A 579 -7.54 -23.44 5.91
C PHE A 579 -8.64 -23.02 6.90
N SER A 580 -8.26 -22.80 8.16
CA SER A 580 -9.20 -22.36 9.19
C SER A 580 -9.52 -20.87 9.04
N HIS A 581 -10.81 -20.52 9.06
CA HIS A 581 -11.32 -19.14 9.10
C HIS A 581 -12.01 -18.83 10.45
N MET A 582 -11.50 -19.43 11.54
CA MET A 582 -12.07 -19.45 12.90
C MET A 582 -13.42 -20.18 13.00
N TRP A 583 -13.94 -20.36 14.22
CA TRP A 583 -15.17 -21.13 14.45
C TRP A 583 -16.44 -20.33 14.16
N LYS A 584 -16.53 -19.12 14.72
CA LYS A 584 -17.71 -18.25 14.68
C LYS A 584 -17.70 -17.18 13.58
N HIS A 585 -16.75 -17.22 12.64
CA HIS A 585 -16.40 -16.09 11.77
C HIS A 585 -16.18 -14.76 12.56
N GLN A 586 -15.81 -14.85 13.83
CA GLN A 586 -15.70 -13.70 14.73
C GLN A 586 -14.27 -13.11 14.70
N GLN A 587 -14.18 -11.78 14.62
CA GLN A 587 -12.94 -11.05 14.41
C GLN A 587 -12.00 -11.11 15.64
N PRO A 588 -10.71 -11.48 15.49
CA PRO A 588 -9.77 -11.66 16.62
C PRO A 588 -9.61 -10.48 17.58
N HIS A 589 -9.73 -9.24 17.11
CA HIS A 589 -9.55 -8.06 17.97
C HIS A 589 -10.61 -7.92 19.08
N LEU A 590 -11.71 -8.69 18.99
CA LEU A 590 -12.80 -8.72 19.96
C LEU A 590 -12.51 -9.63 21.18
N TYR A 591 -11.35 -10.31 21.22
CA TYR A 591 -10.96 -11.21 22.30
C TYR A 591 -9.75 -10.63 23.04
N ASP A 592 -9.95 -10.12 24.25
CA ASP A 592 -8.84 -9.67 25.11
C ASP A 592 -8.25 -10.82 25.98
N ASN A 593 -8.67 -12.07 25.73
CA ASN A 593 -8.27 -13.26 26.48
C ASN A 593 -7.87 -14.43 25.57
N LEU A 594 -6.59 -14.81 25.65
CA LEU A 594 -5.98 -15.89 24.85
C LEU A 594 -6.69 -17.24 25.02
N THR A 595 -7.17 -17.55 26.22
CA THR A 595 -7.83 -18.83 26.53
C THR A 595 -9.15 -18.95 25.78
N MET A 596 -9.93 -17.87 25.69
CA MET A 596 -11.20 -17.85 24.95
C MET A 596 -10.97 -18.00 23.45
N LEU A 597 -10.04 -17.22 22.88
CA LEU A 597 -9.69 -17.29 21.46
C LEU A 597 -9.15 -18.69 21.07
N THR A 598 -8.33 -19.28 21.95
CA THR A 598 -7.80 -20.65 21.79
C THR A 598 -8.91 -21.69 21.82
N ALA A 599 -9.86 -21.60 22.76
CA ALA A 599 -10.98 -22.54 22.87
C ALA A 599 -11.88 -22.49 21.63
N GLU A 600 -12.16 -21.31 21.07
CA GLU A 600 -12.94 -21.20 19.84
C GLU A 600 -12.18 -21.75 18.62
N MET A 601 -10.87 -21.50 18.51
CA MET A 601 -10.06 -22.13 17.46
C MET A 601 -10.03 -23.67 17.57
N GLN A 602 -10.12 -24.22 18.79
CA GLN A 602 -10.17 -25.67 19.02
C GLN A 602 -11.50 -26.29 18.53
N LEU A 603 -12.61 -25.58 18.57
CA LEU A 603 -13.90 -26.06 18.02
C LEU A 603 -13.82 -26.23 16.50
N ASN A 604 -13.27 -25.24 15.77
CA ASN A 604 -13.07 -25.37 14.32
C ASN A 604 -12.06 -26.48 13.96
N PHE A 605 -11.10 -26.74 14.86
CA PHE A 605 -10.11 -27.82 14.70
C PHE A 605 -10.69 -29.22 14.99
N ALA A 606 -11.67 -29.31 15.89
CA ALA A 606 -12.43 -30.54 16.13
C ALA A 606 -13.33 -30.88 14.93
N PHE A 607 -14.13 -29.91 14.45
CA PHE A 607 -14.93 -30.03 13.23
C PHE A 607 -14.09 -30.46 12.01
N ALA A 608 -12.92 -29.86 11.84
CA ALA A 608 -12.00 -30.24 10.77
C ALA A 608 -11.58 -31.73 10.84
N LYS A 609 -11.32 -32.26 12.04
CA LYS A 609 -10.99 -33.68 12.22
C LYS A 609 -12.19 -34.60 11.96
N GLU A 610 -13.37 -34.22 12.44
CA GLU A 610 -14.61 -34.97 12.26
C GLU A 610 -14.96 -35.15 10.78
N HIS A 611 -14.85 -34.08 9.99
CA HIS A 611 -15.12 -34.07 8.56
C HIS A 611 -13.88 -34.35 7.68
N ASN A 612 -12.79 -34.90 8.24
CA ASN A 612 -11.55 -35.28 7.54
C ASN A 612 -10.84 -34.15 6.76
N ILE A 613 -11.10 -32.88 7.11
CA ILE A 613 -10.45 -31.70 6.53
C ILE A 613 -8.97 -31.65 6.97
N PRO A 614 -8.01 -31.41 6.05
CA PRO A 614 -6.59 -31.31 6.39
C PRO A 614 -6.27 -30.23 7.44
N THR A 615 -5.78 -30.64 8.61
CA THR A 615 -5.46 -29.76 9.75
C THR A 615 -4.00 -29.30 9.80
N ASN A 616 -3.17 -29.70 8.83
CA ASN A 616 -1.72 -29.50 8.82
C ASN A 616 -1.23 -28.51 7.74
N SER A 617 -2.11 -27.71 7.15
CA SER A 617 -1.78 -26.76 6.07
C SER A 617 -0.75 -25.69 6.47
N GLY A 618 -0.67 -25.34 7.76
CA GLY A 618 0.17 -24.25 8.26
C GLY A 618 -0.28 -22.85 7.79
N TYR A 619 -1.47 -22.75 7.21
CA TYR A 619 -2.10 -21.53 6.72
C TYR A 619 -3.45 -21.32 7.41
N SER A 620 -3.76 -20.08 7.77
CA SER A 620 -5.05 -19.63 8.30
C SER A 620 -5.18 -18.15 8.00
N ILE A 621 -6.42 -17.68 7.88
CA ILE A 621 -6.75 -16.27 7.67
C ILE A 621 -7.82 -15.92 8.71
N SER A 622 -7.70 -14.76 9.34
CA SER A 622 -8.69 -14.26 10.29
C SER A 622 -9.86 -13.60 9.56
N PRO A 623 -11.10 -13.73 10.06
CA PRO A 623 -12.26 -12.94 9.63
C PRO A 623 -11.91 -11.45 9.46
N HIS A 624 -12.25 -10.89 8.30
CA HIS A 624 -11.97 -9.49 7.92
C HIS A 624 -10.50 -9.04 8.08
N HIS A 625 -9.53 -9.96 8.00
CA HIS A 625 -8.10 -9.72 8.26
C HIS A 625 -7.74 -9.14 9.65
N SER A 626 -8.72 -9.06 10.56
CA SER A 626 -8.58 -8.42 11.86
C SER A 626 -7.53 -9.11 12.73
N GLY A 627 -6.60 -8.32 13.28
CA GLY A 627 -5.54 -8.81 14.15
C GLY A 627 -4.31 -9.36 13.42
N VAL A 628 -4.35 -9.57 12.09
CA VAL A 628 -3.12 -9.75 11.28
C VAL A 628 -2.45 -8.39 11.14
N TYR A 629 -3.20 -7.38 10.71
CA TYR A 629 -2.78 -6.00 10.74
C TYR A 629 -4.00 -5.06 10.93
N PRO A 630 -3.98 -4.10 11.88
CA PRO A 630 -2.97 -3.93 12.94
C PRO A 630 -2.79 -5.21 13.76
N ALA A 631 -1.54 -5.55 14.09
CA ALA A 631 -1.22 -6.84 14.70
C ALA A 631 -1.85 -6.94 16.11
N HIS A 632 -2.48 -8.07 16.40
CA HIS A 632 -3.05 -8.39 17.71
C HIS A 632 -2.36 -9.65 18.26
N GLU A 633 -1.58 -9.49 19.32
CA GLU A 633 -0.63 -10.52 19.76
C GLU A 633 -1.26 -11.87 20.10
N LEU A 634 -2.49 -11.87 20.62
CA LEU A 634 -3.16 -13.12 21.02
C LEU A 634 -3.53 -14.00 19.80
N LEU A 635 -3.75 -13.39 18.63
CA LEU A 635 -3.99 -14.13 17.37
C LEU A 635 -2.75 -14.95 16.98
N TYR A 636 -1.58 -14.30 16.94
CA TYR A 636 -0.31 -14.93 16.60
C TYR A 636 0.11 -16.03 17.59
N LEU A 637 -0.34 -15.94 18.85
CA LEU A 637 -0.13 -16.99 19.87
C LEU A 637 -1.11 -18.17 19.68
N ALA A 638 -2.43 -17.91 19.60
CA ALA A 638 -3.45 -18.92 19.46
C ALA A 638 -3.29 -19.74 18.16
N TRP A 639 -2.97 -19.07 17.05
CA TRP A 639 -2.70 -19.71 15.76
C TRP A 639 -1.55 -20.71 15.80
N LYS A 640 -0.45 -20.40 16.50
CA LYS A 640 0.64 -21.36 16.69
C LYS A 640 0.21 -22.54 17.56
N GLN A 641 -0.50 -22.26 18.64
CA GLN A 641 -0.88 -23.25 19.65
C GLN A 641 -1.90 -24.27 19.12
N VAL A 642 -2.87 -23.85 18.30
CA VAL A 642 -3.94 -24.72 17.79
C VAL A 642 -3.66 -25.23 16.39
N TRP A 643 -3.21 -24.35 15.49
CA TRP A 643 -3.14 -24.63 14.04
C TRP A 643 -1.71 -24.72 13.49
N ASN A 644 -0.68 -24.50 14.31
CA ASN A 644 0.73 -24.47 13.92
C ASN A 644 0.98 -23.56 12.69
N VAL A 645 0.30 -22.40 12.65
CA VAL A 645 0.35 -21.48 11.51
C VAL A 645 1.77 -20.95 11.31
N LYS A 646 2.22 -21.01 10.05
CA LYS A 646 3.50 -20.46 9.55
C LYS A 646 3.28 -19.35 8.55
N VAL A 647 2.14 -19.31 7.88
CA VAL A 647 1.77 -18.30 6.88
C VAL A 647 0.35 -17.78 7.10
N THR A 648 0.14 -16.49 6.88
CA THR A 648 -1.19 -15.86 6.69
C THR A 648 -1.07 -14.84 5.55
N SER A 649 -2.20 -14.30 5.08
CA SER A 649 -2.22 -13.16 4.16
C SER A 649 -3.07 -11.99 4.69
N THR A 650 -2.83 -10.79 4.19
CA THR A 650 -3.65 -9.60 4.50
C THR A 650 -3.61 -8.55 3.38
N GLU A 651 -4.73 -7.89 3.14
CA GLU A 651 -4.84 -6.72 2.27
C GLU A 651 -4.56 -5.38 2.98
N GLU A 652 -4.46 -5.41 4.31
CA GLU A 652 -4.42 -4.23 5.18
C GLU A 652 -3.02 -3.58 5.29
N TYR A 653 -1.94 -4.34 5.04
CA TYR A 653 -0.59 -3.97 5.44
C TYR A 653 0.29 -3.42 4.29
N PRO A 654 1.03 -2.31 4.51
CA PRO A 654 0.99 -1.43 5.68
C PRO A 654 -0.17 -0.41 5.61
N HIS A 655 -0.84 -0.35 4.45
CA HIS A 655 -2.04 0.44 4.16
C HIS A 655 -2.99 -0.39 3.30
N LEU A 656 -4.31 -0.28 3.54
CA LEU A 656 -5.33 -0.95 2.72
C LEU A 656 -5.28 -0.48 1.25
N ARG A 657 -5.04 0.83 1.04
CA ARG A 657 -4.94 1.50 -0.25
C ARG A 657 -3.75 2.47 -0.27
N PRO A 658 -3.15 2.76 -1.44
CA PRO A 658 -3.34 2.07 -2.73
C PRO A 658 -2.62 0.72 -2.74
N ALA A 659 -3.21 -0.29 -3.39
CA ALA A 659 -2.75 -1.69 -3.32
C ALA A 659 -1.30 -1.92 -3.76
N ARG A 660 -0.74 -1.05 -4.63
CA ARG A 660 0.68 -1.04 -5.03
C ARG A 660 1.68 -0.90 -3.87
N LEU A 661 1.25 -0.38 -2.72
CA LEU A 661 2.06 -0.24 -1.51
C LEU A 661 1.91 -1.42 -0.55
N ARG A 662 1.17 -2.48 -0.91
CA ARG A 662 1.07 -3.68 -0.07
C ARG A 662 2.41 -4.42 -0.04
N HIS A 663 2.74 -4.90 1.15
CA HIS A 663 4.04 -5.48 1.47
C HIS A 663 3.87 -6.83 2.19
N GLY A 664 4.95 -7.61 2.26
CA GLY A 664 5.05 -8.71 3.21
C GLY A 664 5.65 -8.25 4.55
N PHE A 665 5.50 -9.07 5.60
CA PHE A 665 6.31 -8.97 6.81
C PHE A 665 6.41 -10.31 7.55
N ILE A 666 7.42 -10.46 8.41
CA ILE A 666 7.48 -11.59 9.34
C ILE A 666 7.26 -11.09 10.77
N HIS A 667 6.17 -11.53 11.41
CA HIS A 667 5.89 -11.24 12.83
C HIS A 667 5.70 -12.53 13.62
N ARG A 668 6.31 -12.59 14.81
CA ARG A 668 6.38 -13.81 15.65
C ARG A 668 6.78 -15.08 14.86
N ASN A 669 7.61 -15.00 13.82
CA ASN A 669 7.95 -16.13 12.93
C ASN A 669 6.76 -16.70 12.11
N ILE A 670 5.66 -15.96 11.98
CA ILE A 670 4.63 -16.18 10.96
C ILE A 670 4.92 -15.23 9.80
N MET A 671 4.98 -15.79 8.59
CA MET A 671 5.14 -15.05 7.35
C MET A 671 3.79 -14.48 6.90
N VAL A 672 3.68 -13.16 6.80
CA VAL A 672 2.48 -12.46 6.33
C VAL A 672 2.69 -12.01 4.90
N LEU A 673 1.79 -12.41 4.01
CA LEU A 673 1.86 -12.11 2.57
C LEU A 673 0.82 -11.04 2.17
N PRO A 674 1.14 -10.16 1.19
CA PRO A 674 0.17 -9.22 0.66
C PRO A 674 -0.94 -9.96 -0.10
N ARG A 675 -2.19 -9.74 0.31
CA ARG A 675 -3.39 -10.28 -0.35
C ARG A 675 -3.96 -9.26 -1.32
N GLN A 676 -4.49 -9.75 -2.43
CA GLN A 676 -4.96 -8.96 -3.56
C GLN A 676 -6.48 -9.09 -3.71
N THR A 677 -7.10 -7.99 -4.14
CA THR A 677 -8.53 -7.89 -4.45
C THR A 677 -8.77 -8.20 -5.93
N CYS A 678 -9.95 -8.74 -6.26
CA CYS A 678 -10.32 -9.10 -7.64
C CYS A 678 -11.55 -8.34 -8.18
N GLY A 679 -11.98 -7.27 -7.49
CA GLY A 679 -13.19 -6.50 -7.82
C GLY A 679 -14.51 -7.17 -7.42
N LEU A 680 -14.48 -8.42 -6.93
CA LEU A 680 -15.64 -9.13 -6.40
C LEU A 680 -15.74 -8.93 -4.87
N PHE A 681 -16.96 -8.72 -4.39
CA PHE A 681 -17.30 -8.51 -2.96
C PHE A 681 -18.30 -9.56 -2.50
N THR A 682 -18.54 -9.70 -1.19
CA THR A 682 -19.48 -10.70 -0.62
C THR A 682 -20.89 -10.65 -1.23
N HIS A 683 -21.35 -9.46 -1.66
CA HIS A 683 -22.67 -9.26 -2.27
C HIS A 683 -22.69 -9.40 -3.81
N THR A 684 -21.55 -9.44 -4.50
CA THR A 684 -21.51 -9.59 -5.98
C THR A 684 -21.70 -11.06 -6.38
N MET A 685 -22.96 -11.48 -6.34
CA MET A 685 -23.43 -12.83 -6.74
C MET A 685 -24.06 -12.86 -8.13
N TYR A 686 -24.49 -11.71 -8.64
CA TYR A 686 -25.22 -11.58 -9.91
C TYR A 686 -24.56 -10.53 -10.80
N ILE A 687 -24.47 -10.78 -12.11
CA ILE A 687 -23.74 -9.90 -13.04
C ILE A 687 -24.40 -8.50 -13.12
N ASP A 688 -25.73 -8.45 -13.08
CA ASP A 688 -26.51 -7.20 -13.08
C ASP A 688 -26.42 -6.42 -11.75
N ARG A 689 -25.84 -7.02 -10.70
CA ARG A 689 -25.54 -6.37 -9.40
C ARG A 689 -24.05 -6.05 -9.22
N TYR A 690 -23.21 -6.32 -10.22
CA TYR A 690 -21.81 -5.88 -10.18
C TYR A 690 -21.74 -4.34 -10.34
N PRO A 691 -20.90 -3.62 -9.57
CA PRO A 691 -20.76 -2.17 -9.72
C PRO A 691 -20.32 -1.76 -11.14
N GLY A 692 -21.22 -1.10 -11.88
CA GLY A 692 -21.00 -0.77 -13.30
C GLY A 692 -21.30 -1.91 -14.29
N GLY A 693 -21.90 -3.00 -13.83
CA GLY A 693 -22.36 -4.11 -14.67
C GLY A 693 -21.24 -4.90 -15.35
N ARG A 694 -21.63 -5.70 -16.36
CA ARG A 694 -20.71 -6.58 -17.10
C ARG A 694 -19.50 -5.85 -17.66
N ASP A 695 -19.71 -4.68 -18.28
CA ASP A 695 -18.66 -3.97 -18.99
C ASP A 695 -17.50 -3.56 -18.06
N LYS A 696 -17.78 -3.22 -16.79
CA LYS A 696 -16.73 -2.92 -15.80
C LYS A 696 -15.99 -4.15 -15.28
N LEU A 697 -16.66 -5.29 -15.15
CA LEU A 697 -15.98 -6.56 -14.85
C LEU A 697 -15.07 -6.97 -16.01
N ASP A 698 -15.58 -6.86 -17.25
CA ASP A 698 -14.86 -7.21 -18.47
C ASP A 698 -13.69 -6.24 -18.76
N GLU A 699 -13.81 -4.95 -18.42
CA GLU A 699 -12.71 -3.97 -18.44
C GLU A 699 -11.57 -4.35 -17.47
N SER A 700 -11.90 -4.74 -16.23
CA SER A 700 -10.91 -5.18 -15.24
C SER A 700 -10.14 -6.44 -15.68
N ILE A 701 -10.83 -7.35 -16.39
CA ILE A 701 -10.29 -8.58 -16.96
C ILE A 701 -9.43 -8.31 -18.21
N GLN A 702 -9.85 -7.40 -19.09
CA GLN A 702 -9.27 -7.19 -20.42
C GLN A 702 -8.33 -5.98 -20.47
N GLY A 703 -7.25 -6.05 -19.68
CA GLY A 703 -6.23 -5.00 -19.61
C GLY A 703 -6.33 -4.08 -18.40
N GLY A 704 -7.46 -4.08 -17.68
CA GLY A 704 -7.69 -3.30 -16.46
C GLY A 704 -7.03 -3.85 -15.19
N GLU A 705 -7.62 -3.55 -14.03
CA GLU A 705 -6.99 -3.72 -12.70
C GLU A 705 -6.59 -5.17 -12.40
N LEU A 706 -7.50 -6.15 -12.60
CA LEU A 706 -7.21 -7.56 -12.27
C LEU A 706 -6.07 -8.11 -13.17
N PHE A 707 -6.10 -7.78 -14.46
CA PHE A 707 -5.02 -8.13 -15.38
C PHE A 707 -3.69 -7.48 -14.96
N GLN A 708 -3.67 -6.16 -14.75
CA GLN A 708 -2.46 -5.42 -14.34
C GLN A 708 -1.89 -5.94 -13.02
N THR A 709 -2.74 -6.30 -12.06
CA THR A 709 -2.35 -6.88 -10.77
C THR A 709 -1.55 -8.17 -10.96
N ILE A 710 -2.03 -9.10 -11.80
CA ILE A 710 -1.34 -10.36 -12.09
C ILE A 710 -0.07 -10.12 -12.92
N VAL A 711 -0.06 -9.14 -13.82
CA VAL A 711 1.15 -8.78 -14.57
C VAL A 711 2.25 -8.24 -13.65
N TYR A 712 1.95 -7.34 -12.71
CA TYR A 712 2.98 -6.66 -11.92
C TYR A 712 3.47 -7.46 -10.70
N ASN A 713 2.65 -8.31 -10.10
CA ASN A 713 3.03 -9.08 -8.90
C ASN A 713 3.55 -10.48 -9.26
N PRO A 714 4.81 -10.86 -8.92
CA PRO A 714 5.32 -12.22 -9.12
C PRO A 714 4.54 -13.31 -8.38
N ILE A 715 3.89 -12.95 -7.27
CA ILE A 715 3.10 -13.84 -6.41
C ILE A 715 1.77 -13.15 -6.12
N ASN A 716 0.67 -13.84 -6.45
CA ASN A 716 -0.70 -13.34 -6.32
C ASN A 716 -1.49 -14.28 -5.41
N ILE A 717 -2.08 -13.73 -4.36
CA ILE A 717 -3.02 -14.42 -3.48
C ILE A 717 -4.30 -13.61 -3.49
N PHE A 718 -5.33 -14.08 -4.17
CA PHE A 718 -6.61 -13.38 -4.29
C PHE A 718 -7.58 -13.76 -3.18
N MET A 719 -8.24 -12.75 -2.62
CA MET A 719 -9.43 -12.92 -1.80
C MET A 719 -10.67 -13.08 -2.68
N THR A 720 -11.46 -14.10 -2.39
CA THR A 720 -12.86 -14.28 -2.82
C THR A 720 -13.65 -14.87 -1.66
N HIS A 721 -14.98 -14.85 -1.73
CA HIS A 721 -15.86 -15.40 -0.70
C HIS A 721 -16.78 -16.47 -1.31
N MET A 722 -17.29 -17.40 -0.49
CA MET A 722 -18.19 -18.48 -0.92
C MET A 722 -19.29 -18.02 -1.89
N SER A 723 -19.96 -16.90 -1.59
CA SER A 723 -21.06 -16.35 -2.39
C SER A 723 -20.68 -15.99 -3.82
N ASN A 724 -19.41 -15.68 -4.11
CA ASN A 724 -18.94 -15.36 -5.48
C ASN A 724 -18.92 -16.56 -6.43
N TYR A 725 -19.11 -17.76 -5.88
CA TYR A 725 -19.20 -19.04 -6.62
C TYR A 725 -20.63 -19.61 -6.65
N GLY A 726 -21.59 -18.97 -5.97
CA GLY A 726 -23.02 -19.24 -6.11
C GLY A 726 -23.66 -18.42 -7.24
N SER A 727 -24.95 -18.64 -7.48
CA SER A 727 -25.76 -17.92 -8.49
C SER A 727 -25.07 -17.78 -9.85
N ASP A 728 -24.70 -16.58 -10.31
CA ASP A 728 -24.09 -16.38 -11.64
C ASP A 728 -22.61 -16.81 -11.69
N ARG A 729 -22.03 -17.30 -10.58
CA ARG A 729 -20.68 -17.89 -10.50
C ARG A 729 -19.57 -16.93 -10.96
N LEU A 730 -19.71 -15.64 -10.64
CA LEU A 730 -18.86 -14.56 -11.16
C LEU A 730 -17.35 -14.79 -10.96
N ALA A 731 -16.93 -15.42 -9.86
CA ALA A 731 -15.51 -15.74 -9.65
C ALA A 731 -14.96 -16.77 -10.67
N LEU A 732 -15.77 -17.77 -11.05
CA LEU A 732 -15.38 -18.76 -12.07
C LEU A 732 -15.16 -18.09 -13.43
N TYR A 733 -16.11 -17.24 -13.85
CA TYR A 733 -16.00 -16.42 -15.05
C TYR A 733 -14.76 -15.53 -15.03
N THR A 734 -14.56 -14.81 -13.92
CA THR A 734 -13.50 -13.80 -13.77
C THR A 734 -12.11 -14.42 -13.87
N PHE A 735 -11.82 -15.44 -13.07
CA PHE A 735 -10.49 -16.08 -13.10
C PHE A 735 -10.24 -16.86 -14.39
N GLN A 736 -11.23 -17.56 -14.94
CA GLN A 736 -11.06 -18.26 -16.22
C GLN A 736 -10.80 -17.27 -17.37
N SER A 737 -11.46 -16.12 -17.38
CA SER A 737 -11.31 -15.11 -18.45
C SER A 737 -9.98 -14.36 -18.37
N VAL A 738 -9.53 -13.92 -17.20
CA VAL A 738 -8.25 -13.22 -17.08
C VAL A 738 -7.06 -14.15 -17.34
N ILE A 739 -7.13 -15.42 -16.92
CA ILE A 739 -6.09 -16.41 -17.18
C ILE A 739 -5.94 -16.67 -18.69
N LYS A 740 -7.04 -16.77 -19.43
CA LYS A 740 -7.00 -16.78 -20.91
C LYS A 740 -6.33 -15.51 -21.45
N PHE A 741 -6.82 -14.33 -21.05
CA PHE A 741 -6.32 -13.04 -21.58
C PHE A 741 -4.81 -12.85 -21.36
N LEU A 742 -4.30 -13.26 -20.18
CA LEU A 742 -2.86 -13.31 -19.86
C LEU A 742 -2.08 -14.20 -20.82
N GLN A 743 -2.56 -15.40 -21.14
CA GLN A 743 -1.87 -16.33 -22.07
C GLN A 743 -1.80 -15.80 -23.50
N CYS A 744 -2.73 -14.94 -23.91
CA CYS A 744 -2.78 -14.38 -25.26
C CYS A 744 -1.89 -13.14 -25.41
N TRP A 745 -1.89 -12.24 -24.43
CA TRP A 745 -1.19 -10.96 -24.49
C TRP A 745 0.18 -10.92 -23.79
N THR A 746 0.57 -11.99 -23.10
CA THR A 746 1.85 -12.05 -22.38
C THR A 746 2.60 -13.37 -22.59
N ASN A 747 3.90 -13.34 -22.34
CA ASN A 747 4.77 -14.53 -22.29
C ASN A 747 4.91 -15.07 -20.85
N LEU A 748 3.95 -14.75 -19.97
CA LEU A 748 3.99 -15.16 -18.56
C LEU A 748 3.75 -16.66 -18.40
N LYS A 749 4.52 -17.29 -17.51
CA LYS A 749 4.38 -18.67 -17.07
C LYS A 749 3.60 -18.70 -15.77
N LEU A 750 2.31 -19.03 -15.85
CA LEU A 750 1.42 -19.10 -14.70
C LEU A 750 1.58 -20.46 -13.99
N ALA A 751 1.64 -20.47 -12.66
CA ALA A 751 1.67 -21.67 -11.84
C ALA A 751 1.00 -21.43 -10.47
N SER A 752 0.79 -22.48 -9.69
CA SER A 752 0.24 -22.43 -8.32
C SER A 752 1.08 -23.30 -7.39
N ALA A 753 1.16 -22.92 -6.10
CA ALA A 753 1.89 -23.65 -5.07
C ALA A 753 1.25 -23.44 -3.68
N PRO A 754 1.51 -24.32 -2.70
CA PRO A 754 1.00 -24.16 -1.34
C PRO A 754 1.48 -22.86 -0.66
N PRO A 755 0.70 -22.24 0.25
CA PRO A 755 1.03 -20.96 0.88
C PRO A 755 2.42 -20.88 1.53
N ILE A 756 2.91 -21.98 2.11
CA ILE A 756 4.27 -22.05 2.69
C ILE A 756 5.34 -21.84 1.62
N GLN A 757 5.23 -22.51 0.47
CA GLN A 757 6.16 -22.36 -0.64
C GLN A 757 6.06 -20.97 -1.27
N LEU A 758 4.85 -20.39 -1.35
CA LEU A 758 4.67 -19.00 -1.79
C LEU A 758 5.38 -18.01 -0.86
N ALA A 759 5.32 -18.21 0.45
CA ALA A 759 6.03 -17.36 1.40
C ALA A 759 7.56 -17.48 1.29
N GLU A 760 8.08 -18.70 1.15
CA GLU A 760 9.51 -18.98 0.91
C GLU A 760 10.02 -18.50 -0.47
N MET A 761 9.11 -18.24 -1.42
CA MET A 761 9.40 -17.53 -2.66
C MET A 761 9.36 -16.01 -2.44
N TYR A 762 8.36 -15.49 -1.71
CA TYR A 762 8.16 -14.06 -1.47
C TYR A 762 9.35 -13.42 -0.76
N PHE A 763 9.73 -13.89 0.44
CA PHE A 763 10.82 -13.30 1.21
C PHE A 763 12.23 -13.59 0.65
N ARG A 764 12.31 -14.42 -0.41
CA ARG A 764 13.52 -14.65 -1.21
C ARG A 764 13.62 -13.70 -2.41
N LEU A 765 12.48 -13.24 -2.94
CA LEU A 765 12.41 -12.14 -3.91
C LEU A 765 12.55 -10.77 -3.21
N HIS A 766 12.02 -10.66 -1.99
CA HIS A 766 11.94 -9.43 -1.20
C HIS A 766 12.54 -9.59 0.21
N PRO A 767 13.85 -9.83 0.35
CA PRO A 767 14.50 -9.95 1.65
C PRO A 767 14.44 -8.67 2.50
N GLU A 768 14.25 -7.51 1.87
CA GLU A 768 14.06 -6.22 2.55
C GLU A 768 12.69 -6.07 3.25
N GLU A 769 11.74 -6.97 2.98
CA GLU A 769 10.40 -6.96 3.57
C GLU A 769 10.24 -7.93 4.75
N VAL A 770 11.31 -8.65 5.14
CA VAL A 770 11.29 -9.48 6.36
C VAL A 770 11.01 -8.63 7.61
N ASP A 771 11.57 -7.43 7.64
CA ASP A 771 11.35 -6.41 8.67
C ASP A 771 9.94 -5.80 8.54
N PRO A 772 9.08 -5.87 9.58
CA PRO A 772 7.82 -5.14 9.56
C PRO A 772 8.02 -3.63 9.51
N VAL A 773 6.98 -2.92 9.10
CA VAL A 773 6.86 -1.46 9.12
C VAL A 773 5.55 -1.15 9.82
N TRP A 774 5.60 -1.05 11.15
CA TRP A 774 4.43 -0.67 11.95
C TRP A 774 3.97 0.74 11.56
N GLY A 775 2.91 0.82 10.77
CA GLY A 775 2.21 2.05 10.45
C GLY A 775 1.32 2.50 11.61
N ASN A 776 0.89 3.76 11.59
CA ASN A 776 -0.06 4.32 12.53
C ASN A 776 -1.47 3.75 12.29
N PRO A 777 -2.07 2.97 13.20
CA PRO A 777 -3.43 2.44 13.01
C PRO A 777 -4.50 3.52 12.98
N CYS A 778 -4.19 4.75 13.42
CA CYS A 778 -5.15 5.84 13.55
C CYS A 778 -5.39 6.64 12.27
N ASP A 779 -4.50 6.50 11.27
CA ASP A 779 -4.60 7.24 10.00
C ASP A 779 -5.52 6.54 8.98
N ASP A 780 -6.02 5.34 9.31
CA ASP A 780 -6.96 4.55 8.50
C ASP A 780 -8.20 4.16 9.33
N LEU A 781 -9.39 4.47 8.81
CA LEU A 781 -10.67 4.23 9.50
C LEU A 781 -11.01 2.73 9.65
N ARG A 782 -10.54 1.87 8.74
CA ARG A 782 -10.71 0.42 8.82
C ARG A 782 -9.75 -0.16 9.85
N HIS A 783 -8.48 0.26 9.84
CA HIS A 783 -7.50 -0.15 10.87
C HIS A 783 -7.98 0.19 12.28
N ARG A 784 -8.54 1.39 12.50
CA ARG A 784 -9.19 1.78 13.77
C ARG A 784 -10.35 0.86 14.16
N LYS A 785 -11.22 0.49 13.21
CA LYS A 785 -12.39 -0.38 13.45
C LYS A 785 -12.02 -1.82 13.81
N ILE A 786 -10.87 -2.33 13.33
CA ILE A 786 -10.42 -3.72 13.56
C ILE A 786 -9.30 -3.83 14.62
N TRP A 787 -9.09 -2.79 15.41
CA TRP A 787 -8.12 -2.72 16.53
C TRP A 787 -8.79 -3.14 17.85
N SER A 788 -8.04 -3.72 18.81
CA SER A 788 -8.64 -4.07 20.11
C SER A 788 -9.09 -2.81 20.86
N LYS A 789 -10.25 -2.91 21.51
CA LYS A 789 -10.99 -1.80 22.13
C LYS A 789 -10.24 -1.11 23.28
N ASN A 790 -9.20 -1.73 23.82
CA ASN A 790 -8.34 -1.14 24.86
C ASN A 790 -7.28 -0.16 24.31
N LYS A 791 -7.13 -0.04 22.98
CA LYS A 791 -6.15 0.84 22.31
C LYS A 791 -6.82 2.11 21.77
N ASN A 792 -6.11 3.23 21.86
CA ASN A 792 -6.58 4.52 21.36
C ASN A 792 -5.42 5.38 20.83
N CYS A 793 -5.76 6.41 20.05
CA CYS A 793 -4.82 7.28 19.35
C CYS A 793 -4.09 8.29 20.24
N ASP A 794 -4.45 8.38 21.52
CA ASP A 794 -3.84 9.31 22.49
C ASP A 794 -2.82 8.65 23.40
N SER A 795 -2.79 7.32 23.45
CA SER A 795 -1.68 6.52 23.98
C SER A 795 -0.40 6.55 23.12
N LEU A 796 -0.45 7.10 21.90
CA LEU A 796 0.75 7.24 21.07
C LEU A 796 1.51 8.55 21.39
N PRO A 797 2.86 8.51 21.58
CA PRO A 797 3.63 9.68 21.96
C PRO A 797 3.66 10.75 20.87
N LYS A 798 3.22 11.96 21.22
CA LYS A 798 3.11 13.11 20.31
C LYS A 798 4.49 13.75 20.01
N PHE A 799 5.54 13.41 20.76
CA PHE A 799 6.93 13.77 20.44
C PHE A 799 8.00 12.78 20.92
N LEU A 800 9.16 12.79 20.28
CA LEU A 800 10.31 11.91 20.55
C LEU A 800 11.59 12.72 20.86
N VAL A 801 12.24 12.43 21.98
CA VAL A 801 13.57 12.95 22.32
C VAL A 801 14.64 11.95 21.85
N ILE A 802 15.09 12.09 20.60
CA ILE A 802 15.85 11.08 19.86
C ILE A 802 17.33 10.96 20.24
N GLY A 803 17.87 11.89 21.03
CA GLY A 803 19.28 11.92 21.42
C GLY A 803 20.09 13.02 20.73
N PRO A 804 21.36 12.77 20.35
CA PRO A 804 22.12 11.53 20.54
C PRO A 804 22.50 11.24 22.00
N GLN A 805 23.06 10.05 22.24
CA GLN A 805 23.61 9.71 23.56
C GLN A 805 24.70 10.72 24.00
N LYS A 806 24.69 11.04 25.30
CA LYS A 806 25.64 11.88 26.06
C LYS A 806 25.47 13.41 26.02
N THR A 807 24.43 13.95 25.39
CA THR A 807 24.29 15.40 25.16
C THR A 807 23.42 16.17 26.18
N GLY A 808 22.67 15.47 27.04
CA GLY A 808 21.81 16.08 28.07
C GLY A 808 20.43 15.46 28.24
N THR A 809 20.08 14.47 27.43
CA THR A 809 18.72 13.88 27.30
C THR A 809 18.00 13.53 28.61
N THR A 810 18.66 12.96 29.62
CA THR A 810 18.03 12.67 30.93
C THR A 810 17.66 13.93 31.72
N ALA A 811 18.43 15.02 31.57
CA ALA A 811 18.09 16.30 32.17
C ALA A 811 16.82 16.86 31.52
N LEU A 812 16.79 16.87 30.18
CA LEU A 812 15.61 17.29 29.42
C LEU A 812 14.36 16.47 29.79
N TYR A 813 14.48 15.14 29.84
CA TYR A 813 13.41 14.25 30.31
C TYR A 813 12.91 14.65 31.71
N THR A 814 13.83 14.84 32.67
CA THR A 814 13.49 15.20 34.05
C THR A 814 12.83 16.58 34.14
N PHE A 815 13.19 17.53 33.27
CA PHE A 815 12.57 18.86 33.20
C PHE A 815 11.18 18.79 32.54
N LEU A 816 11.01 18.01 31.46
CA LEU A 816 9.71 17.76 30.84
C LEU A 816 8.72 17.12 31.82
N SER A 817 9.14 16.10 32.58
CA SER A 817 8.33 15.44 33.61
C SER A 817 7.96 16.32 34.83
N MET A 818 8.26 17.62 34.83
CA MET A 818 7.74 18.58 35.83
C MET A 818 6.41 19.23 35.40
N HIS A 819 6.05 19.11 34.12
CA HIS A 819 4.91 19.80 33.53
C HIS A 819 3.64 18.94 33.61
N GLY A 820 2.58 19.42 34.27
CA GLY A 820 1.36 18.63 34.53
C GLY A 820 0.68 18.07 33.27
N SER A 821 0.70 18.82 32.17
CA SER A 821 0.19 18.40 30.85
C SER A 821 1.10 17.43 30.07
N ILE A 822 2.30 17.09 30.55
CA ILE A 822 3.26 16.21 29.86
C ILE A 822 3.37 14.88 30.61
N ALA A 823 3.34 13.75 29.87
CA ALA A 823 3.60 12.42 30.42
C ALA A 823 4.76 11.76 29.69
N SER A 824 5.72 11.20 30.43
CA SER A 824 6.72 10.30 29.88
C SER A 824 6.21 8.87 29.82
N ASN A 825 6.82 8.04 28.97
CA ASN A 825 6.69 6.58 29.05
C ASN A 825 6.89 6.01 30.47
N ILE A 826 6.27 4.86 30.75
CA ILE A 826 6.59 4.04 31.93
C ILE A 826 8.08 3.61 31.87
N PRO A 827 8.79 3.49 33.00
CA PRO A 827 10.17 3.00 33.00
C PRO A 827 10.28 1.52 32.62
N SER A 828 11.18 1.21 31.69
CA SER A 828 11.56 -0.16 31.34
C SER A 828 12.45 -0.78 32.42
N PRO A 829 12.29 -2.08 32.77
CA PRO A 829 13.19 -2.77 33.69
C PRO A 829 14.59 -2.95 33.11
N ASP A 830 14.70 -3.10 31.77
CA ASP A 830 15.96 -3.34 31.06
C ASP A 830 16.69 -2.03 30.68
N THR A 831 15.92 -1.01 30.29
CA THR A 831 16.42 0.22 29.64
C THR A 831 16.07 1.52 30.40
N PHE A 832 15.50 1.38 31.61
CA PHE A 832 15.18 2.48 32.53
C PHE A 832 14.26 3.54 31.91
N GLU A 833 14.76 4.76 31.76
CA GLU A 833 14.07 5.93 31.19
C GLU A 833 13.87 5.85 29.65
N GLU A 834 14.48 4.87 28.97
CA GLU A 834 14.41 4.68 27.51
C GLU A 834 13.54 3.46 27.16
N VAL A 835 12.70 3.53 26.13
CA VAL A 835 11.93 2.36 25.63
C VAL A 835 12.73 1.59 24.57
N GLN A 836 13.53 2.31 23.77
CA GLN A 836 14.39 1.80 22.70
C GLN A 836 13.64 0.92 21.68
N PHE A 837 12.39 1.25 21.38
CA PHE A 837 11.53 0.47 20.49
C PHE A 837 12.03 0.47 19.05
N PHE A 838 12.17 1.65 18.42
CA PHE A 838 12.50 1.74 17.00
C PHE A 838 13.92 1.23 16.66
N ASN A 839 14.84 1.16 17.63
CA ASN A 839 16.21 0.70 17.42
C ASN A 839 16.44 -0.79 17.77
N GLY A 840 16.69 -1.63 16.77
CA GLY A 840 17.07 -3.02 16.99
C GLY A 840 15.92 -3.90 17.49
N ASN A 841 16.20 -4.74 18.49
CA ASN A 841 15.42 -5.96 18.75
C ASN A 841 14.03 -5.73 19.40
N ASN A 842 13.82 -4.63 20.12
CA ASN A 842 12.55 -4.35 20.78
C ASN A 842 11.43 -4.10 19.75
N TYR A 843 11.77 -3.61 18.55
CA TYR A 843 10.84 -3.36 17.46
C TYR A 843 10.01 -4.60 17.04
N TYR A 844 10.62 -5.78 17.10
CA TYR A 844 10.00 -7.06 16.73
C TYR A 844 9.13 -7.65 17.86
N ARG A 845 8.94 -6.93 18.97
CA ARG A 845 7.99 -7.31 20.03
C ARG A 845 6.54 -6.96 19.69
N GLY A 846 6.30 -6.22 18.60
CA GLY A 846 4.98 -5.77 18.13
C GLY A 846 4.66 -4.34 18.56
N LEU A 847 3.62 -3.74 17.94
CA LEU A 847 3.10 -2.43 18.33
C LEU A 847 2.54 -2.45 19.76
N ASP A 848 1.85 -3.53 20.14
CA ASP A 848 1.26 -3.74 21.47
C ASP A 848 2.30 -3.50 22.58
N TRP A 849 3.47 -4.13 22.45
CA TRP A 849 4.58 -3.96 23.39
C TRP A 849 5.08 -2.52 23.51
N TYR A 850 4.92 -1.69 22.47
CA TYR A 850 5.25 -0.26 22.54
C TYR A 850 4.18 0.53 23.29
N MET A 851 2.91 0.20 23.07
CA MET A 851 1.76 0.85 23.70
C MET A 851 1.63 0.53 25.20
N ASP A 852 2.13 -0.64 25.64
CA ASP A 852 2.24 -1.02 27.05
C ASP A 852 3.05 -0.01 27.91
N PHE A 853 3.88 0.84 27.27
CA PHE A 853 4.60 1.93 27.95
C PHE A 853 3.79 3.21 28.13
N PHE A 854 2.59 3.29 27.56
CA PHE A 854 1.71 4.45 27.51
C PHE A 854 0.23 4.13 27.82
N PRO A 855 -0.09 3.29 28.83
CA PRO A 855 -1.44 2.78 29.05
C PRO A 855 -2.44 3.90 29.38
N ALA A 856 -3.63 3.81 28.77
CA ALA A 856 -4.70 4.81 28.89
C ALA A 856 -5.11 5.08 30.35
N ASP A 857 -5.10 4.06 31.21
CA ASP A 857 -5.48 4.14 32.63
C ASP A 857 -4.53 4.99 33.50
N THR A 858 -3.44 5.52 32.93
CA THR A 858 -2.63 6.56 33.58
C THR A 858 -3.24 7.97 33.46
N LEU A 859 -4.32 8.13 32.69
CA LEU A 859 -5.29 9.21 32.87
C LEU A 859 -5.92 9.06 34.26
N PRO A 860 -5.73 9.99 35.22
CA PRO A 860 -5.95 9.66 36.62
C PRO A 860 -7.42 9.77 37.00
N ASN A 861 -8.01 8.63 37.34
CA ASN A 861 -8.98 8.60 38.43
C ASN A 861 -8.24 8.24 39.73
N THR A 862 -8.33 9.15 40.71
CA THR A 862 -7.88 9.02 42.11
C THR A 862 -6.35 9.01 42.41
N SER A 863 -6.01 9.48 43.62
CA SER A 863 -4.70 9.42 44.32
C SER A 863 -3.58 10.45 44.03
N SER A 864 -3.87 11.60 43.42
CA SER A 864 -3.02 12.81 43.54
C SER A 864 -3.78 13.96 44.24
N PRO A 865 -3.25 14.56 45.32
CA PRO A 865 -3.96 15.58 46.12
C PRO A 865 -3.82 17.00 45.53
N MET A 866 -3.94 17.14 44.20
CA MET A 866 -4.01 18.42 43.50
C MET A 866 -5.17 18.37 42.50
N PRO A 867 -6.12 19.32 42.54
CA PRO A 867 -7.25 19.34 41.62
C PRO A 867 -6.79 19.76 40.21
N THR A 868 -6.36 18.79 39.41
CA THR A 868 -6.27 18.98 37.95
C THR A 868 -7.68 19.12 37.40
N THR A 869 -7.97 20.26 36.78
CA THR A 869 -9.21 20.51 36.05
C THR A 869 -9.49 19.39 35.04
N VAL A 870 -10.74 18.94 35.02
CA VAL A 870 -11.23 17.88 34.13
C VAL A 870 -10.88 18.17 32.66
N GLY A 871 -10.41 17.17 31.92
CA GLY A 871 -10.39 17.19 30.45
C GLY A 871 -9.13 17.73 29.75
N SER A 872 -8.01 17.96 30.44
CA SER A 872 -6.76 18.35 29.75
C SER A 872 -6.06 17.15 29.06
N PRO A 873 -5.86 17.15 27.73
CA PRO A 873 -5.16 16.06 27.04
C PRO A 873 -3.68 16.06 27.41
N ARG A 874 -3.10 14.87 27.65
CA ARG A 874 -1.68 14.74 27.98
C ARG A 874 -0.82 14.60 26.74
N TYR A 875 0.22 15.43 26.67
CA TYR A 875 1.29 15.31 25.69
C TYR A 875 2.23 14.18 26.11
N MET A 876 1.95 12.96 25.64
CA MET A 876 2.82 11.81 25.86
C MET A 876 4.11 11.92 25.05
N PHE A 877 5.25 11.51 25.63
CA PHE A 877 6.55 11.53 24.96
C PHE A 877 7.46 10.37 25.35
N GLU A 878 8.39 10.05 24.44
CA GLU A 878 9.42 9.04 24.63
C GLU A 878 10.83 9.64 24.54
N LYS A 879 11.81 9.03 25.20
CA LYS A 879 13.22 9.50 25.21
C LYS A 879 14.21 8.35 25.12
N SER A 880 14.51 7.90 23.91
CA SER A 880 15.60 6.95 23.62
C SER A 880 16.73 7.63 22.87
N ALA A 881 17.88 7.79 23.54
CA ALA A 881 18.99 8.56 22.99
C ALA A 881 19.80 7.81 21.91
N THR A 882 19.40 6.57 21.63
CA THR A 882 19.85 5.63 20.58
C THR A 882 19.12 5.80 19.25
N TYR A 883 18.07 6.63 19.18
CA TYR A 883 17.31 6.85 17.95
C TYR A 883 18.06 7.73 16.93
N PHE A 884 18.83 8.72 17.40
CA PHE A 884 19.49 9.71 16.54
C PHE A 884 20.40 9.10 15.47
N ASP A 885 21.28 8.16 15.83
CA ASP A 885 22.26 7.51 14.94
C ASP A 885 21.79 6.17 14.33
N GLY A 886 20.50 5.82 14.49
CA GLY A 886 19.94 4.57 13.99
C GLY A 886 19.42 4.66 12.55
N GLU A 887 20.06 3.99 11.60
CA GLU A 887 19.77 4.08 10.16
C GLU A 887 18.31 3.80 9.77
N ALA A 888 17.71 2.73 10.31
CA ALA A 888 16.30 2.40 10.06
C ALA A 888 15.30 3.19 10.92
N VAL A 889 15.76 3.96 11.92
CA VAL A 889 14.89 4.58 12.94
C VAL A 889 14.00 5.68 12.35
N PRO A 890 14.47 6.62 11.51
CA PRO A 890 13.59 7.61 10.88
C PRO A 890 12.41 7.00 10.11
N LYS A 891 12.65 5.94 9.32
CA LYS A 891 11.58 5.21 8.60
C LYS A 891 10.57 4.59 9.57
N ARG A 892 11.06 3.83 10.55
CA ARG A 892 10.22 3.11 11.52
C ARG A 892 9.42 4.07 12.43
N ALA A 893 10.02 5.19 12.83
CA ALA A 893 9.36 6.23 13.62
C ALA A 893 8.31 6.99 12.79
N HIS A 894 8.62 7.39 11.56
CA HIS A 894 7.68 8.09 10.70
C HIS A 894 6.47 7.22 10.30
N ALA A 895 6.65 5.91 10.11
CA ALA A 895 5.54 5.00 9.82
C ALA A 895 4.49 5.00 10.95
N LEU A 896 4.93 4.90 12.21
CA LEU A 896 4.03 4.82 13.37
C LEU A 896 3.58 6.20 13.88
N LEU A 897 4.42 7.22 13.72
CA LEU A 897 4.27 8.54 14.34
C LEU A 897 4.59 9.67 13.33
N PRO A 898 3.89 9.75 12.18
CA PRO A 898 4.22 10.71 11.10
C PRO A 898 4.11 12.17 11.57
N HIS A 899 3.16 12.47 12.45
CA HIS A 899 2.90 13.81 12.98
C HIS A 899 3.71 14.19 14.23
N ALA A 900 4.52 13.28 14.78
CA ALA A 900 5.26 13.55 16.01
C ALA A 900 6.32 14.66 15.83
N LYS A 901 6.56 15.42 16.90
CA LYS A 901 7.70 16.34 16.96
C LYS A 901 8.98 15.59 17.31
N ILE A 902 10.08 15.93 16.66
CA ILE A 902 11.41 15.34 16.84
C ILE A 902 12.30 16.35 17.56
N VAL A 903 12.85 15.94 18.71
CA VAL A 903 13.67 16.78 19.59
C VAL A 903 15.05 16.16 19.75
N THR A 904 16.10 16.91 19.41
CA THR A 904 17.50 16.49 19.54
C THR A 904 18.33 17.54 20.27
N ILE A 905 19.40 17.12 20.95
CA ILE A 905 20.26 17.98 21.77
C ILE A 905 21.71 17.79 21.30
N LEU A 906 22.39 18.88 20.88
CA LEU A 906 23.74 18.83 20.34
C LEU A 906 24.74 19.61 21.21
N ILE A 907 25.94 19.05 21.39
CA ILE A 907 27.11 19.69 22.03
C ILE A 907 28.32 19.44 21.11
N SER A 908 29.48 20.05 21.38
CA SER A 908 30.71 19.76 20.62
C SER A 908 30.94 18.23 20.50
N PRO A 909 31.09 17.69 19.28
CA PRO A 909 31.14 16.25 19.06
C PRO A 909 32.37 15.61 19.70
N ALA A 910 33.44 16.37 19.93
CA ALA A 910 34.60 15.94 20.70
C ALA A 910 34.24 15.74 22.20
N LYS A 911 33.56 16.71 22.83
CA LYS A 911 33.02 16.57 24.21
C LYS A 911 32.09 15.36 24.31
N ARG A 912 31.22 15.16 23.30
CA ARG A 912 30.28 14.02 23.21
C ARG A 912 31.00 12.68 23.14
N ALA A 913 32.00 12.55 22.26
CA ALA A 913 32.80 11.34 22.09
C ALA A 913 33.56 10.97 23.38
N TYR A 914 34.19 11.95 24.02
CA TYR A 914 34.90 11.75 25.29
C TYR A 914 33.96 11.33 26.43
N SER A 915 32.77 11.94 26.52
CA SER A 915 31.75 11.56 27.52
C SER A 915 31.17 10.16 27.27
N TRP A 916 31.20 9.65 26.03
CA TRP A 916 30.87 8.25 25.74
C TRP A 916 31.98 7.30 26.19
N TYR A 917 33.25 7.59 25.90
CA TYR A 917 34.38 6.80 26.41
C TYR A 917 34.40 6.72 27.95
N GLN A 918 34.26 7.86 28.64
CA GLN A 918 34.20 7.90 30.11
C GLN A 918 32.91 7.25 30.66
N HIS A 919 31.85 7.12 29.86
CA HIS A 919 30.69 6.30 30.21
C HIS A 919 31.06 4.82 30.27
N GLN A 920 31.65 4.31 29.20
CA GLN A 920 32.00 2.90 29.07
C GLN A 920 32.97 2.45 30.18
N ARG A 921 33.99 3.27 30.48
CA ARG A 921 34.89 3.05 31.63
C ARG A 921 34.13 2.89 32.95
N ALA A 922 33.22 3.82 33.22
CA ALA A 922 32.38 3.85 34.42
C ALA A 922 31.22 2.82 34.40
N HIS A 923 31.19 1.93 33.40
CA HIS A 923 30.36 0.72 33.33
C HIS A 923 31.19 -0.57 33.21
N GLY A 924 32.51 -0.50 33.44
CA GLY A 924 33.40 -1.67 33.48
C GLY A 924 33.85 -2.20 32.12
N ASP A 925 33.63 -1.45 31.03
CA ASP A 925 34.03 -1.85 29.67
C ASP A 925 35.54 -2.13 29.60
N VAL A 926 35.89 -3.38 29.25
CA VAL A 926 37.27 -3.88 29.25
C VAL A 926 38.14 -3.13 28.25
N ILE A 927 37.59 -2.74 27.10
CA ILE A 927 38.34 -2.00 26.07
C ILE A 927 38.53 -0.56 26.52
N ALA A 928 37.48 0.09 27.00
CA ALA A 928 37.57 1.48 27.45
C ALA A 928 38.51 1.65 28.66
N ASN A 929 38.65 0.62 29.51
CA ASN A 929 39.57 0.63 30.65
C ASN A 929 41.00 0.23 30.31
N ASN A 930 41.22 -0.63 29.31
CA ASN A 930 42.57 -1.05 28.89
C ASN A 930 43.24 -0.09 27.89
N TYR A 931 42.46 0.71 27.15
CA TYR A 931 42.97 1.66 26.15
C TYR A 931 42.66 3.11 26.57
N SER A 932 43.65 4.00 26.42
CA SER A 932 43.44 5.44 26.59
C SER A 932 42.51 6.01 25.50
N PHE A 933 41.85 7.13 25.78
CA PHE A 933 40.93 7.75 24.81
C PHE A 933 41.62 8.01 23.46
N TYR A 934 42.84 8.53 23.47
CA TYR A 934 43.64 8.77 22.27
C TYR A 934 43.80 7.48 21.45
N GLN A 935 44.21 6.37 22.08
CA GLN A 935 44.35 5.06 21.41
C GLN A 935 43.03 4.54 20.83
N VAL A 936 41.90 4.78 21.50
CA VAL A 936 40.56 4.43 20.98
C VAL A 936 40.26 5.23 19.72
N ILE A 937 40.41 6.56 19.73
CA ILE A 937 40.05 7.41 18.59
C ILE A 937 41.04 7.30 17.42
N THR A 938 42.31 6.92 17.65
CA THR A 938 43.29 6.64 16.59
C THR A 938 43.33 5.18 16.14
N ALA A 939 42.47 4.29 16.65
CA ALA A 939 42.51 2.88 16.28
C ALA A 939 42.27 2.71 14.76
N SER A 940 43.18 2.01 14.08
CA SER A 940 43.10 1.73 12.64
C SER A 940 42.00 0.74 12.29
N ASP A 941 41.64 0.62 11.01
CA ASP A 941 40.69 -0.42 10.58
C ASP A 941 41.29 -1.84 10.61
N SER A 942 42.60 -1.97 10.81
CA SER A 942 43.29 -3.22 11.16
C SER A 942 43.26 -3.56 12.66
N ALA A 943 42.78 -2.67 13.53
CA ALA A 943 42.72 -2.90 14.97
C ALA A 943 41.69 -3.99 15.38
N PRO A 944 41.77 -4.56 16.59
CA PRO A 944 40.82 -5.56 17.08
C PRO A 944 39.37 -5.06 17.03
N ARG A 945 38.43 -5.95 16.67
CA ARG A 945 37.02 -5.60 16.42
C ARG A 945 36.39 -4.77 17.55
N ALA A 946 36.50 -5.20 18.80
CA ALA A 946 35.92 -4.47 19.93
C ALA A 946 36.50 -3.05 20.14
N LEU A 947 37.76 -2.81 19.77
CA LEU A 947 38.37 -1.48 19.80
C LEU A 947 37.85 -0.59 18.66
N LYS A 948 37.67 -1.16 17.46
CA LYS A 948 37.01 -0.46 16.33
C LYS A 948 35.54 -0.16 16.62
N ASP A 949 34.82 -1.07 17.26
CA ASP A 949 33.42 -0.89 17.63
C ASP A 949 33.28 0.23 18.69
N LEU A 950 34.17 0.26 19.70
CA LEU A 950 34.22 1.37 20.67
C LEU A 950 34.59 2.71 20.00
N ARG A 951 35.61 2.74 19.12
CA ARG A 951 35.97 3.91 18.29
C ARG A 951 34.76 4.41 17.51
N ASN A 952 34.07 3.53 16.80
CA ASN A 952 32.93 3.87 15.96
C ASN A 952 31.76 4.42 16.80
N ARG A 953 31.48 3.85 17.98
CA ARG A 953 30.43 4.35 18.91
C ARG A 953 30.81 5.69 19.57
N CYS A 954 32.11 5.97 19.77
CA CYS A 954 32.58 7.31 20.14
C CYS A 954 32.35 8.32 19.01
N LEU A 955 32.79 7.99 17.78
CA LEU A 955 32.96 8.96 16.69
C LEU A 955 31.73 9.16 15.80
N ASN A 956 31.12 8.09 15.29
CA ASN A 956 30.07 8.18 14.26
C ASN A 956 28.82 8.96 14.68
N PRO A 957 28.31 8.87 15.93
CA PRO A 957 27.14 9.65 16.34
C PRO A 957 27.43 11.15 16.53
N GLY A 958 28.70 11.58 16.43
CA GLY A 958 29.10 12.99 16.36
C GLY A 958 28.98 13.61 14.96
N LYS A 959 28.65 12.82 13.92
CA LYS A 959 28.51 13.27 12.53
C LYS A 959 27.15 13.93 12.28
N TYR A 960 26.80 14.93 13.09
CA TYR A 960 25.42 15.39 13.27
C TYR A 960 24.67 15.74 11.97
N ALA A 961 25.32 16.40 11.01
CA ALA A 961 24.68 16.77 9.74
C ALA A 961 24.10 15.56 8.98
N GLN A 962 24.87 14.46 8.88
CA GLN A 962 24.47 13.23 8.19
C GLN A 962 23.21 12.62 8.82
N HIS A 963 23.21 12.49 10.15
CA HIS A 963 22.08 11.92 10.89
C HIS A 963 20.84 12.81 10.80
N LEU A 964 21.00 14.13 10.90
CA LEU A 964 19.91 15.09 10.72
C LEU A 964 19.32 15.02 9.31
N GLU A 965 20.14 14.85 8.26
CA GLU A 965 19.67 14.64 6.89
C GLU A 965 18.87 13.34 6.73
N HIS A 966 19.23 12.27 7.45
CA HIS A 966 18.42 11.04 7.48
C HIS A 966 17.05 11.26 8.14
N TRP A 967 16.97 12.04 9.23
CA TRP A 967 15.70 12.40 9.85
C TRP A 967 14.85 13.33 8.98
N LEU A 968 15.48 14.29 8.30
CA LEU A 968 14.84 15.24 7.37
C LEU A 968 14.39 14.61 6.04
N ALA A 969 14.77 13.36 5.75
CA ALA A 969 14.24 12.60 4.63
C ALA A 969 12.83 12.04 4.89
N TYR A 970 12.36 12.08 6.14
CA TYR A 970 11.03 11.63 6.56
C TYR A 970 10.23 12.75 7.25
N TYR A 971 10.85 13.49 8.18
CA TYR A 971 10.19 14.55 8.94
C TYR A 971 10.48 15.93 8.35
N PRO A 972 9.45 16.79 8.13
CA PRO A 972 9.66 18.16 7.66
C PRO A 972 10.41 19.00 8.72
N ALA A 973 11.11 20.05 8.28
CA ALA A 973 11.93 20.89 9.16
C ALA A 973 11.15 21.53 10.33
N GLN A 974 9.84 21.75 10.14
CA GLN A 974 8.87 22.28 11.10
C GLN A 974 8.47 21.26 12.19
N GLN A 975 8.84 19.98 12.03
CA GLN A 975 8.74 18.94 13.06
C GLN A 975 10.05 18.69 13.79
N LEU A 976 11.17 19.34 13.42
CA LEU A 976 12.50 19.13 14.03
C LEU A 976 12.96 20.33 14.88
N HIS A 977 13.15 20.12 16.18
CA HIS A 977 13.76 21.08 17.11
C HIS A 977 15.14 20.60 17.58
N ILE A 978 16.11 21.52 17.61
CA ILE A 978 17.54 21.24 17.87
C ILE A 978 17.98 22.14 19.01
N ILE A 979 18.27 21.55 20.16
CA ILE A 979 18.68 22.22 21.39
C ILE A 979 20.21 22.31 21.44
N ASP A 980 20.76 23.48 21.77
CA ASP A 980 22.15 23.60 22.21
C ASP A 980 22.29 23.03 23.63
N GLY A 981 23.01 21.91 23.76
CA GLY A 981 23.20 21.22 25.02
C GLY A 981 24.10 21.96 26.02
N ASP A 982 24.95 22.89 25.56
CA ASP A 982 25.67 23.79 26.47
C ASP A 982 24.71 24.89 27.00
N GLN A 983 23.69 25.33 26.23
CA GLN A 983 22.60 26.17 26.75
C GLN A 983 21.67 25.40 27.70
N LEU A 984 21.28 24.16 27.39
CA LEU A 984 20.51 23.31 28.32
C LEU A 984 21.23 23.08 29.66
N ARG A 985 22.57 23.19 29.68
CA ARG A 985 23.38 23.09 30.89
C ARG A 985 23.45 24.40 31.68
N LEU A 986 23.52 25.55 30.99
CA LEU A 986 23.78 26.86 31.58
C LEU A 986 22.52 27.68 31.83
N ASN A 987 21.58 27.69 30.86
CA ASN A 987 20.34 28.46 30.85
C ASN A 987 19.13 27.54 30.51
N PRO A 988 18.85 26.49 31.31
CA PRO A 988 17.80 25.52 30.96
C PRO A 988 16.40 26.13 30.89
N ILE A 989 16.13 27.22 31.62
CA ILE A 989 14.82 27.88 31.68
C ILE A 989 14.42 28.37 30.28
N ASP A 990 15.31 29.06 29.57
CA ASP A 990 15.04 29.57 28.21
C ASP A 990 14.87 28.45 27.19
N VAL A 991 15.69 27.39 27.30
CA VAL A 991 15.57 26.19 26.47
C VAL A 991 14.21 25.49 26.67
N MET A 992 13.75 25.37 27.91
CA MET A 992 12.42 24.82 28.20
C MET A 992 11.30 25.75 27.70
N ASN A 993 11.47 27.07 27.79
CA ASN A 993 10.50 28.04 27.27
C ASN A 993 10.41 28.02 25.74
N GLU A 994 11.52 27.84 25.02
CA GLU A 994 11.51 27.63 23.56
C GLU A 994 10.86 26.29 23.20
N LEU A 995 11.21 25.21 23.90
CA LEU A 995 10.67 23.87 23.63
C LEU A 995 9.16 23.81 23.86
N GLN A 996 8.63 24.41 24.93
CA GLN A 996 7.18 24.47 25.18
C GLN A 996 6.43 25.17 24.03
N ARG A 997 6.97 26.28 23.50
CA ARG A 997 6.40 27.00 22.35
C ARG A 997 6.44 26.15 21.07
N PHE A 998 7.54 25.46 20.81
CA PHE A 998 7.68 24.56 19.66
C PHE A 998 6.72 23.36 19.72
N LEU A 999 6.53 22.78 20.90
CA LEU A 999 5.56 21.70 21.15
C LEU A 999 4.10 22.20 21.25
N LYS A 1000 3.87 23.52 21.24
CA LYS A 1000 2.57 24.19 21.41
C LYS A 1000 1.81 23.80 22.70
N ILE A 1001 2.54 23.54 23.77
CA ILE A 1001 1.96 23.07 25.04
C ILE A 1001 1.26 24.23 25.76
N GLN A 1002 0.11 23.93 26.38
CA GLN A 1002 -0.65 24.85 27.22
C GLN A 1002 -1.18 24.15 28.50
N PRO A 1003 -1.38 24.90 29.61
CA PRO A 1003 -0.76 26.20 29.88
C PRO A 1003 0.77 26.05 29.96
N LEU A 1004 1.53 27.14 29.77
CA LEU A 1004 2.99 27.13 29.91
C LEU A 1004 3.40 27.03 31.39
N LEU A 1005 4.35 26.14 31.70
CA LEU A 1005 5.04 26.09 32.99
C LEU A 1005 6.20 27.10 33.02
N ASP A 1006 6.22 27.95 34.04
CA ASP A 1006 7.39 28.76 34.37
C ASP A 1006 8.45 27.90 35.08
N TYR A 1007 9.52 27.59 34.35
CA TYR A 1007 10.63 26.80 34.85
C TYR A 1007 11.56 27.52 35.83
N SER A 1008 11.48 28.85 35.97
CA SER A 1008 12.35 29.61 36.90
C SER A 1008 12.10 29.25 38.37
N ASN A 1009 10.85 29.00 38.71
CA ASN A 1009 10.43 28.57 40.03
C ASN A 1009 10.72 27.07 40.31
N HIS A 1010 10.96 26.29 39.25
CA HIS A 1010 11.09 24.82 39.32
C HIS A 1010 12.53 24.32 39.15
N LEU A 1011 13.45 25.13 38.62
CA LEU A 1011 14.85 24.77 38.38
C LEU A 1011 15.81 25.70 39.12
N ARG A 1012 16.74 25.12 39.88
CA ARG A 1012 17.76 25.88 40.62
C ARG A 1012 19.15 25.31 40.38
N TYR A 1013 20.15 26.18 40.20
CA TYR A 1013 21.54 25.76 40.11
C TYR A 1013 22.04 25.24 41.46
N ASP A 1014 22.63 24.05 41.49
CA ASP A 1014 23.25 23.47 42.68
C ASP A 1014 24.77 23.52 42.56
N VAL A 1015 25.41 24.34 43.38
CA VAL A 1015 26.86 24.60 43.35
C VAL A 1015 27.68 23.34 43.67
N LYS A 1016 27.16 22.43 44.50
CA LYS A 1016 27.86 21.17 44.84
C LYS A 1016 27.73 20.14 43.73
N LYS A 1017 26.62 20.13 42.99
CA LYS A 1017 26.42 19.29 41.81
C LYS A 1017 27.14 19.84 40.57
N GLY A 1018 27.22 21.16 40.42
CA GLY A 1018 27.74 21.85 39.23
C GLY A 1018 26.74 21.94 38.06
N PHE A 1019 25.44 21.73 38.32
CA PHE A 1019 24.36 21.67 37.33
C PHE A 1019 23.03 22.18 37.94
N TYR A 1020 22.05 22.49 37.09
CA TYR A 1020 20.67 22.71 37.53
C TYR A 1020 20.00 21.43 38.02
N CYS A 1021 19.14 21.58 39.03
CA CYS A 1021 18.38 20.54 39.71
C CYS A 1021 16.93 20.99 39.92
N GLN A 1022 16.02 20.03 40.14
CA GLN A 1022 14.63 20.32 40.50
C GLN A 1022 14.58 21.02 41.87
N ALA A 1023 13.93 22.18 41.97
CA ALA A 1023 13.54 22.75 43.24
C ALA A 1023 12.38 21.94 43.84
N VAL A 1024 12.49 21.52 45.10
CA VAL A 1024 11.43 20.77 45.82
C VAL A 1024 10.91 21.56 47.03
N SER A 1025 11.77 22.40 47.62
CA SER A 1025 11.39 23.47 48.53
C SER A 1025 12.48 24.54 48.55
N GLU A 1026 12.26 25.66 49.24
CA GLU A 1026 13.22 26.77 49.36
C GLU A 1026 14.66 26.34 49.71
N LYS A 1027 14.83 25.21 50.41
CA LYS A 1027 16.12 24.72 50.92
C LYS A 1027 16.48 23.31 50.41
N ARG A 1028 15.69 22.72 49.49
CA ARG A 1028 15.88 21.33 49.02
C ARG A 1028 15.83 21.22 47.49
N ASN A 1029 16.98 20.84 46.93
CA ASN A 1029 17.13 20.45 45.52
C ASN A 1029 17.00 18.92 45.36
N LYS A 1030 16.45 18.46 44.24
CA LYS A 1030 16.49 17.07 43.76
C LYS A 1030 17.29 17.03 42.46
N CYS A 1031 18.57 16.69 42.60
CA CYS A 1031 19.53 16.61 41.49
C CYS A 1031 19.53 15.25 40.80
N LEU A 1032 19.97 15.21 39.54
CA LEU A 1032 20.21 13.96 38.82
C LEU A 1032 21.28 13.10 39.53
N GLY A 1033 21.10 11.77 39.49
CA GLY A 1033 21.96 10.79 40.16
C GLY A 1033 23.44 10.82 39.74
N LYS A 1034 24.29 10.12 40.49
CA LYS A 1034 25.77 10.13 40.34
C LYS A 1034 26.28 9.76 38.93
N SER A 1035 25.49 9.01 38.15
CA SER A 1035 25.83 8.61 36.78
C SER A 1035 25.68 9.72 35.72
N LYS A 1036 24.94 10.79 36.02
CA LYS A 1036 24.70 11.95 35.14
C LYS A 1036 25.51 13.15 35.71
N GLY A 1037 26.31 13.81 34.88
CA GLY A 1037 27.29 14.80 35.36
C GLY A 1037 28.43 14.18 36.17
N ARG A 1038 28.97 13.04 35.72
CA ARG A 1038 30.15 12.39 36.30
C ARG A 1038 31.35 13.35 36.23
N GLN A 1039 32.13 13.44 37.31
CA GLN A 1039 33.46 14.06 37.28
C GLN A 1039 34.47 13.06 36.73
N TYR A 1040 35.33 13.53 35.81
CA TYR A 1040 36.43 12.79 35.21
C TYR A 1040 37.51 13.80 34.77
N PRO A 1041 38.76 13.37 34.51
CA PRO A 1041 39.82 14.26 34.00
C PRO A 1041 39.40 15.00 32.73
N GLN A 1042 40.04 16.13 32.44
CA GLN A 1042 39.88 16.79 31.15
C GLN A 1042 40.39 15.90 30.00
N MET A 1043 39.82 16.08 28.81
CA MET A 1043 40.35 15.47 27.58
C MET A 1043 41.73 16.07 27.29
N ASP A 1044 42.69 15.22 26.90
CA ASP A 1044 44.03 15.68 26.56
C ASP A 1044 44.03 16.51 25.27
N GLU A 1045 44.94 17.49 25.19
CA GLU A 1045 45.00 18.45 24.09
C GLU A 1045 45.26 17.78 22.72
N ARG A 1046 45.98 16.66 22.72
CA ARG A 1046 46.29 15.88 21.51
C ARG A 1046 45.04 15.21 20.95
N SER A 1047 44.21 14.60 21.81
CA SER A 1047 42.88 14.11 21.45
C SER A 1047 41.95 15.24 21.01
N ALA A 1048 41.98 16.39 21.70
CA ALA A 1048 41.15 17.54 21.36
C ALA A 1048 41.44 18.05 19.94
N LYS A 1049 42.70 18.37 19.63
CA LYS A 1049 43.15 18.84 18.31
C LYS A 1049 42.93 17.81 17.20
N LEU A 1050 43.04 16.51 17.51
CA LEU A 1050 42.71 15.44 16.57
C LEU A 1050 41.22 15.40 16.23
N LEU A 1051 40.34 15.43 17.24
CA LEU A 1051 38.89 15.38 17.04
C LEU A 1051 38.35 16.63 16.36
N GLN A 1052 38.90 17.81 16.67
CA GLN A 1052 38.56 19.05 15.96
C GLN A 1052 38.82 18.92 14.45
N ARG A 1053 40.01 18.44 14.06
CA ARG A 1053 40.35 18.18 12.65
C ARG A 1053 39.45 17.11 12.02
N TYR A 1054 39.13 16.04 12.74
CA TYR A 1054 38.23 14.97 12.29
C TYR A 1054 36.80 15.49 12.03
N TYR A 1055 36.28 16.35 12.90
CA TYR A 1055 34.93 16.88 12.78
C TYR A 1055 34.82 18.15 11.94
N MET A 1056 35.91 18.82 11.56
CA MET A 1056 35.91 20.08 10.78
C MET A 1056 34.94 20.07 9.58
N ASN A 1057 35.00 19.02 8.74
CA ASN A 1057 34.11 18.88 7.59
C ASN A 1057 32.64 18.61 7.99
N HIS A 1058 32.42 17.82 9.05
CA HIS A 1058 31.07 17.52 9.57
C HIS A 1058 30.42 18.73 10.26
N ASN A 1059 31.21 19.54 10.99
CA ASN A 1059 30.78 20.80 11.61
C ASN A 1059 30.50 21.86 10.52
N THR A 1060 31.32 21.92 9.47
CA THR A 1060 31.07 22.78 8.30
C THR A 1060 29.77 22.40 7.57
N ALA A 1061 29.51 21.09 7.39
CA ALA A 1061 28.24 20.61 6.86
C ALA A 1061 27.06 20.95 7.79
N LEU A 1062 27.23 20.82 9.11
CA LEU A 1062 26.21 21.18 10.10
C LEU A 1062 25.86 22.67 10.05
N VAL A 1063 26.84 23.57 9.90
CA VAL A 1063 26.58 25.01 9.73
C VAL A 1063 25.80 25.29 8.44
N LYS A 1064 26.10 24.60 7.33
CA LYS A 1064 25.31 24.72 6.08
C LYS A 1064 23.87 24.22 6.27
N LEU A 1065 23.68 23.09 6.95
CA LEU A 1065 22.36 22.53 7.24
C LEU A 1065 21.54 23.43 8.17
N LEU A 1066 22.12 23.93 9.27
CA LEU A 1066 21.45 24.84 10.21
C LEU A 1066 21.03 26.14 9.52
N LYS A 1067 21.85 26.69 8.60
CA LYS A 1067 21.46 27.84 7.77
C LYS A 1067 20.30 27.52 6.82
N LYS A 1068 20.29 26.32 6.21
CA LYS A 1068 19.19 25.85 5.34
C LYS A 1068 17.87 25.65 6.09
N LEU A 1069 17.91 25.32 7.38
CA LEU A 1069 16.74 25.06 8.23
C LEU A 1069 16.06 26.33 8.78
N GLY A 1070 16.40 27.51 8.28
CA GLY A 1070 15.90 28.80 8.77
C GLY A 1070 16.61 29.24 10.07
N SER A 1071 16.43 30.51 10.44
CA SER A 1071 17.20 31.34 11.38
C SER A 1071 17.43 30.81 12.82
N ARG A 1072 17.99 29.62 12.99
CA ARG A 1072 18.47 29.08 14.27
C ARG A 1072 19.82 29.70 14.60
N PRO A 1073 20.07 30.16 15.84
CA PRO A 1073 21.39 30.62 16.23
C PRO A 1073 22.39 29.48 16.11
N ILE A 1074 23.52 29.71 15.43
CA ILE A 1074 24.62 28.74 15.39
C ILE A 1074 25.13 28.55 16.83
N PRO A 1075 25.12 27.32 17.40
CA PRO A 1075 25.57 27.06 18.77
C PRO A 1075 26.97 27.62 19.03
N GLN A 1076 27.24 28.14 20.22
CA GLN A 1076 28.51 28.80 20.46
C GLN A 1076 29.69 27.82 20.34
N TRP A 1077 29.54 26.61 20.89
CA TRP A 1077 30.54 25.53 20.73
C TRP A 1077 30.84 25.19 19.27
N LEU A 1078 29.88 25.38 18.35
CA LEU A 1078 30.05 25.10 16.93
C LEU A 1078 30.82 26.22 16.23
N LYS A 1079 30.75 27.46 16.75
CA LYS A 1079 31.65 28.54 16.33
C LYS A 1079 33.05 28.30 16.87
N ASP A 1080 33.18 27.93 18.14
CA ASP A 1080 34.46 27.75 18.84
C ASP A 1080 35.28 26.59 18.23
N ASP A 1081 34.62 25.45 17.93
CA ASP A 1081 35.23 24.30 17.25
C ASP A 1081 35.71 24.63 15.82
N LEU A 1082 35.16 25.67 15.17
CA LEU A 1082 35.50 26.10 13.81
C LEU A 1082 36.48 27.29 13.77
N SER A 1083 36.43 28.20 14.74
CA SER A 1083 37.25 29.43 14.77
C SER A 1083 38.70 29.18 15.12
N THR A 1084 38.97 28.16 15.94
CA THR A 1084 40.33 27.78 16.38
C THR A 1084 41.06 26.86 15.36
N GLY A 1085 40.68 26.95 14.08
CA GLY A 1085 41.21 26.15 12.97
C GLY A 1085 42.19 26.86 12.03
N THR A 1086 42.50 28.14 12.28
CA THR A 1086 43.51 28.94 11.57
C THR A 1086 44.84 28.97 12.33
#